data_AF-A0A914ZJV9-F1
#
_entry.id   AF-A0A914ZJV9-F1
#
_cell.length_a   1.000
_cell.length_b   1.000
_cell.length_c   1.000
_cell.angle_alpha   90.00
_cell.angle_beta   90.00
_cell.angle_gamma   90.00
#
_symmetry.space_group_name_H-M   'P 1'
#
loop_
_entity.id
_entity.type
_entity.pdbx_description
1 polymer ?
#
loop_
_entity_poly.entity_id
_entity_poly.type
_entity_poly.pdbx_seq_one_letter_code
_entity_poly.pdbx_strand_id
1 'polypeptide(L)'
;MGSGSSAQAPPKRIERAPVEESNEQKCDPRLPYPNFRELFTLKNYWKTVRRNEKDCGKMMLAKYLKQNPDNKSKYPKLKNVNIDTVNMATSDPGFEAVAAAYLKVFDDVITTVEEKPADVSDACTRLNSVGKMHRSKVSGMDGAQFQAMEEPFLHMALDQAQRIGSGLLHLGVSAGETNRVGIAGLNSSRYMITQYALISYSIVLVPLYYNYKSDDLCEIINSCRLEVIFCDTVDRAERFVERVNDGSTSTLKRIVVMKSPSDFRNGPHRKCPQIEIYDWDHITRVGSANLKPVTPPSPSSIYMICHTSGTTGKPKGVQLSHRALLASMAGLYVQWCMPPHSMSFDNSDIHLSFLSLAHIYEQLLELFMIYVGGRVGVFGGDIKKLFDDMAVFRPTIVALVPRLLNQFHERILQEIARQNPIKRLLFEIAVKSKLKTLSKGEMCFNTVWDKLVFSTFHARFGGNLRLLTTGGAPVSKEVMRFSRIAYGCPVFEGYGQTECCAAGTITLPFDVEGGHVGGPAAWAEVKLIDVDELQYSAENDIGEVCFRGAALMSGYFNDPDLTSKVVDEQGWLHTGDIGEWLPNGSLHVIGRRNNVFKLAQGDFVSPEQVENIYLQHPIVKQVFVYGSPQRAYLVAIVVVDVTLLRKQYAAPSIQQEKTTQSSSTTNLLSDVGVRRKFLLDLRKLGTCKGLTGIEQINNLHLTADEFTPESGLLTSTLKVKRSALADKFAENIEQLYSRNLLT
;
A
#
# COMPACT_ATOMS: atom_id res chain seq x y z
N MET A 1 -5.47 -75.98 24.48
CA MET A 1 -6.09 -77.31 24.26
C MET A 1 -7.56 -77.05 24.04
N GLY A 2 -8.04 -77.00 22.79
CA GLY A 2 -8.61 -78.15 22.07
C GLY A 2 -10.10 -77.82 21.85
N SER A 3 -10.51 -77.55 20.60
CA SER A 3 -11.41 -78.42 19.81
C SER A 3 -12.80 -78.59 20.42
N GLY A 4 -13.94 -78.32 19.77
CA GLY A 4 -14.28 -78.00 18.39
C GLY A 4 -15.79 -78.20 18.23
N SER A 5 -16.39 -77.65 17.18
CA SER A 5 -17.67 -78.12 16.64
C SER A 5 -17.84 -77.60 15.20
N SER A 6 -17.61 -78.50 14.25
CA SER A 6 -18.20 -78.53 12.91
C SER A 6 -19.72 -78.80 13.03
N ALA A 7 -20.64 -78.68 12.07
CA ALA A 7 -20.69 -78.53 10.61
C ALA A 7 -22.07 -77.87 10.28
N GLN A 8 -22.40 -77.26 9.14
CA GLN A 8 -22.55 -77.79 7.77
C GLN A 8 -22.94 -76.61 6.83
N ALA A 9 -22.46 -76.63 5.59
CA ALA A 9 -22.93 -75.76 4.49
C ALA A 9 -24.07 -76.45 3.71
N PRO A 10 -24.94 -75.69 2.98
CA PRO A 10 -24.76 -75.60 1.50
C PRO A 10 -25.21 -74.21 0.93
N PRO A 11 -25.34 -74.00 -0.40
CA PRO A 11 -24.31 -73.46 -1.27
C PRO A 11 -24.58 -72.05 -1.85
N LYS A 12 -23.47 -71.43 -2.27
CA LYS A 12 -23.26 -70.27 -3.18
C LYS A 12 -24.48 -69.49 -3.70
N ARG A 13 -24.54 -68.20 -3.33
CA ARG A 13 -25.09 -67.12 -4.15
C ARG A 13 -23.98 -66.10 -4.44
N ILE A 14 -23.99 -65.64 -5.68
CA ILE A 14 -22.96 -64.88 -6.42
C ILE A 14 -22.56 -63.57 -5.72
N GLU A 15 -21.27 -63.24 -5.81
CA GLU A 15 -20.60 -62.05 -5.28
C GLU A 15 -21.26 -60.73 -5.73
N ARG A 16 -21.46 -59.81 -4.77
CA ARG A 16 -21.33 -58.36 -5.00
C ARG A 16 -20.28 -57.85 -4.02
N ALA A 17 -19.29 -57.15 -4.57
CA ALA A 17 -18.20 -56.50 -3.84
C ALA A 17 -18.72 -55.56 -2.73
N PRO A 18 -17.95 -55.33 -1.65
CA PRO A 18 -18.29 -54.32 -0.67
C PRO A 18 -18.24 -52.93 -1.31
N VAL A 19 -19.25 -52.12 -1.01
CA VAL A 19 -19.28 -50.68 -1.30
C VAL A 19 -18.15 -50.04 -0.51
N GLU A 20 -17.15 -49.53 -1.21
CA GLU A 20 -16.10 -48.68 -0.65
C GLU A 20 -16.70 -47.40 -0.06
N GLU A 21 -16.10 -47.00 1.06
CA GLU A 21 -16.40 -45.80 1.82
C GLU A 21 -16.38 -44.54 0.94
N SER A 22 -17.23 -43.60 1.32
CA SER A 22 -17.45 -42.29 0.72
C SER A 22 -16.16 -41.56 0.34
N ASN A 23 -16.00 -41.31 -0.97
CA ASN A 23 -15.14 -40.27 -1.52
C ASN A 23 -15.49 -38.91 -0.88
N GLU A 24 -14.67 -38.43 0.05
CA GLU A 24 -14.54 -37.00 0.29
C GLU A 24 -13.97 -36.36 -0.99
N GLN A 25 -14.82 -35.65 -1.73
CA GLN A 25 -14.40 -34.81 -2.85
C GLN A 25 -13.44 -33.72 -2.33
N LYS A 26 -12.14 -33.92 -2.50
CA LYS A 26 -11.13 -32.87 -2.30
C LYS A 26 -11.32 -31.79 -3.38
N CYS A 27 -11.86 -30.65 -3.00
CA CYS A 27 -11.87 -29.45 -3.84
C CYS A 27 -10.45 -28.91 -4.07
N ASP A 28 -10.23 -28.29 -5.23
CA ASP A 28 -8.96 -27.64 -5.61
C ASP A 28 -8.59 -26.54 -4.59
N PRO A 29 -7.41 -26.61 -3.95
CA PRO A 29 -6.99 -25.68 -2.90
C PRO A 29 -6.77 -24.24 -3.37
N ARG A 30 -6.85 -23.96 -4.69
CA ARG A 30 -6.77 -22.59 -5.25
C ARG A 30 -8.12 -21.87 -5.27
N LEU A 31 -9.23 -22.57 -5.01
CA LEU A 31 -10.55 -21.95 -4.94
C LEU A 31 -10.82 -21.46 -3.51
N PRO A 32 -11.29 -20.21 -3.33
CA PRO A 32 -11.32 -19.58 -2.01
C PRO A 32 -12.41 -20.11 -1.06
N TYR A 33 -13.33 -20.96 -1.51
CA TYR A 33 -14.44 -21.48 -0.68
C TYR A 33 -14.87 -22.92 -1.06
N PRO A 34 -15.16 -23.80 -0.08
CA PRO A 34 -15.69 -25.16 -0.30
C PRO A 34 -17.08 -25.20 -0.99
N ASN A 35 -17.81 -24.09 -0.94
CA ASN A 35 -19.19 -23.93 -1.41
C ASN A 35 -19.28 -23.04 -2.66
N PHE A 36 -18.22 -22.98 -3.46
CA PHE A 36 -18.15 -22.21 -4.71
C PHE A 36 -19.32 -22.54 -5.68
N ARG A 37 -19.80 -23.80 -5.70
CA ARG A 37 -20.98 -24.24 -6.48
C ARG A 37 -22.29 -23.56 -6.08
N GLU A 38 -22.49 -23.25 -4.79
CA GLU A 38 -23.74 -22.64 -4.29
C GLU A 38 -23.81 -21.14 -4.59
N LEU A 39 -22.66 -20.46 -4.61
CA LEU A 39 -22.54 -19.04 -4.96
C LEU A 39 -22.93 -18.75 -6.42
N PHE A 40 -22.64 -19.69 -7.34
CA PHE A 40 -22.93 -19.52 -8.77
C PHE A 40 -24.37 -19.90 -9.16
N THR A 41 -24.99 -20.83 -8.44
CA THR A 41 -26.37 -21.27 -8.68
C THR A 41 -27.39 -20.25 -8.17
N LEU A 42 -27.22 -19.69 -6.97
CA LEU A 42 -28.12 -18.65 -6.46
C LEU A 42 -28.00 -17.34 -7.26
N LYS A 43 -26.79 -16.81 -7.47
CA LYS A 43 -26.61 -15.46 -8.05
C LYS A 43 -27.17 -15.30 -9.47
N ASN A 44 -27.19 -16.38 -10.26
CA ASN A 44 -27.80 -16.39 -11.59
C ASN A 44 -29.31 -16.71 -11.55
N TYR A 45 -29.76 -17.58 -10.64
CA TYR A 45 -31.19 -17.80 -10.36
C TYR A 45 -31.92 -16.48 -10.03
N TRP A 46 -31.28 -15.59 -9.27
CA TRP A 46 -31.80 -14.26 -8.93
C TRP A 46 -31.71 -13.22 -10.06
N LYS A 47 -30.91 -13.45 -11.11
CA LYS A 47 -30.79 -12.56 -12.29
C LYS A 47 -31.83 -12.83 -13.37
N THR A 48 -32.31 -14.07 -13.49
CA THR A 48 -33.38 -14.42 -14.45
C THR A 48 -34.75 -13.94 -13.98
N VAL A 49 -34.94 -13.84 -12.66
CA VAL A 49 -36.19 -13.39 -12.08
C VAL A 49 -36.15 -11.87 -11.90
N ARG A 50 -36.57 -11.11 -12.92
CA ARG A 50 -37.16 -9.77 -12.73
C ARG A 50 -37.72 -9.19 -14.04
N ARG A 51 -39.03 -8.92 -14.09
CA ARG A 51 -39.56 -7.53 -14.02
C ARG A 51 -41.07 -7.35 -14.16
N ASN A 52 -41.90 -8.33 -14.58
CA ASN A 52 -43.28 -8.01 -14.97
C ASN A 52 -44.48 -8.69 -14.28
N GLU A 53 -44.34 -9.53 -13.25
CA GLU A 53 -45.54 -10.10 -12.61
C GLU A 53 -45.62 -9.85 -11.09
N LYS A 54 -46.64 -9.07 -10.70
CA LYS A 54 -46.98 -8.66 -9.33
C LYS A 54 -47.33 -9.85 -8.41
N ASP A 55 -47.47 -11.07 -8.93
CA ASP A 55 -48.01 -12.20 -8.17
C ASP A 55 -46.98 -13.23 -7.72
N CYS A 56 -45.73 -13.20 -8.22
CA CYS A 56 -44.66 -14.09 -7.73
C CYS A 56 -44.23 -13.76 -6.29
N GLY A 57 -44.16 -12.47 -5.94
CA GLY A 57 -43.82 -12.03 -4.58
C GLY A 57 -44.87 -12.44 -3.55
N LYS A 58 -46.16 -12.39 -3.92
CA LYS A 58 -47.27 -12.83 -3.06
C LYS A 58 -47.27 -14.35 -2.88
N MET A 59 -46.99 -15.10 -3.95
CA MET A 59 -46.94 -16.57 -3.94
C MET A 59 -45.81 -17.10 -3.04
N MET A 60 -44.61 -16.53 -3.12
CA MET A 60 -43.50 -16.96 -2.27
C MET A 60 -43.66 -16.51 -0.81
N LEU A 61 -44.25 -15.34 -0.56
CA LEU A 61 -44.52 -14.86 0.81
C LEU A 61 -45.66 -15.65 1.47
N ALA A 62 -46.64 -16.12 0.69
CA ALA A 62 -47.63 -17.10 1.14
C ALA A 62 -46.98 -18.45 1.50
N LYS A 63 -45.98 -18.91 0.74
CA LYS A 63 -45.19 -20.13 1.04
C LYS A 63 -44.39 -20.00 2.34
N TYR A 64 -43.74 -18.86 2.55
CA TYR A 64 -43.01 -18.55 3.79
C TYR A 64 -43.93 -18.48 5.02
N LEU A 65 -45.12 -17.86 4.88
CA LEU A 65 -46.12 -17.78 5.95
C LEU A 65 -46.80 -19.13 6.24
N LYS A 66 -46.90 -20.03 5.25
CA LYS A 66 -47.39 -21.41 5.47
C LYS A 66 -46.40 -22.25 6.29
N GLN A 67 -45.10 -22.03 6.08
CA GLN A 67 -44.02 -22.70 6.81
C GLN A 67 -43.71 -22.07 8.17
N ASN A 68 -44.13 -20.81 8.38
CA ASN A 68 -43.90 -20.06 9.61
C ASN A 68 -45.18 -19.30 10.03
N PRO A 69 -46.21 -20.02 10.52
CA PRO A 69 -47.56 -19.46 10.74
C PRO A 69 -47.57 -18.30 11.74
N ASP A 70 -46.71 -18.36 12.74
CA ASP A 70 -46.60 -17.39 13.84
C ASP A 70 -46.14 -16.00 13.37
N ASN A 71 -45.55 -15.92 12.18
CA ASN A 71 -45.09 -14.67 11.58
C ASN A 71 -46.20 -13.90 10.86
N LYS A 72 -47.43 -14.43 10.77
CA LYS A 72 -48.57 -13.76 10.11
C LYS A 72 -48.92 -12.42 10.75
N SER A 73 -48.73 -12.28 12.06
CA SER A 73 -48.93 -11.02 12.81
C SER A 73 -47.93 -9.92 12.45
N LYS A 74 -46.74 -10.29 11.93
CA LYS A 74 -45.66 -9.36 11.55
C LYS A 74 -45.89 -8.67 10.20
N TYR A 75 -46.86 -9.13 9.40
CA TYR A 75 -47.10 -8.62 8.04
C TYR A 75 -48.58 -8.25 7.80
N PRO A 76 -49.08 -7.15 8.40
CA PRO A 76 -50.50 -6.79 8.40
C PRO A 76 -51.11 -6.56 7.01
N LYS A 77 -50.26 -6.16 6.04
CA LYS A 77 -50.64 -5.88 4.64
C LYS A 77 -51.11 -7.12 3.87
N LEU A 78 -50.95 -8.32 4.43
CA LEU A 78 -51.28 -9.60 3.77
C LEU A 78 -52.47 -10.31 4.40
N LYS A 79 -53.21 -9.65 5.32
CA LYS A 79 -54.32 -10.26 6.07
C LYS A 79 -55.43 -10.89 5.19
N ASN A 80 -55.52 -10.47 3.91
CA ASN A 80 -56.53 -10.91 2.95
C ASN A 80 -56.02 -11.97 1.94
N VAL A 81 -54.76 -12.42 2.03
CA VAL A 81 -54.23 -13.44 1.10
C VAL A 81 -54.61 -14.84 1.59
N ASN A 82 -55.46 -15.53 0.82
CA ASN A 82 -55.82 -16.92 1.10
C ASN A 82 -54.72 -17.88 0.59
N ILE A 83 -53.88 -18.34 1.52
CA ILE A 83 -52.66 -19.14 1.27
C ILE A 83 -52.96 -20.45 0.52
N ASP A 84 -54.19 -20.98 0.60
CA ASP A 84 -54.54 -22.28 0.03
C ASP A 84 -54.97 -22.23 -1.44
N THR A 85 -54.96 -21.06 -2.09
CA THR A 85 -55.45 -20.88 -3.47
C THR A 85 -54.35 -20.69 -4.53
N VAL A 86 -53.07 -20.84 -4.18
CA VAL A 86 -51.95 -20.52 -5.08
C VAL A 86 -51.40 -21.77 -5.79
N ASN A 87 -51.49 -21.82 -7.13
CA ASN A 87 -51.06 -22.96 -7.96
C ASN A 87 -49.54 -22.94 -8.23
N MET A 88 -48.88 -24.11 -8.20
CA MET A 88 -47.43 -24.27 -7.99
C MET A 88 -46.62 -24.78 -9.20
N ALA A 89 -47.18 -24.82 -10.42
CA ALA A 89 -46.46 -25.25 -11.62
C ALA A 89 -46.33 -24.11 -12.65
N THR A 90 -45.11 -23.84 -13.14
CA THR A 90 -44.83 -22.86 -14.21
C THR A 90 -44.90 -23.54 -15.59
N SER A 91 -45.64 -22.99 -16.55
CA SER A 91 -45.94 -23.63 -17.85
C SER A 91 -45.31 -22.92 -19.06
N ASP A 92 -44.00 -22.65 -19.05
CA ASP A 92 -43.29 -22.11 -20.24
C ASP A 92 -42.14 -23.04 -20.69
N PRO A 93 -42.37 -23.89 -21.71
CA PRO A 93 -41.37 -24.80 -22.26
C PRO A 93 -40.15 -24.10 -22.91
N GLY A 94 -40.31 -22.85 -23.38
CA GLY A 94 -39.21 -22.09 -23.97
C GLY A 94 -38.21 -21.63 -22.91
N PHE A 95 -38.70 -21.31 -21.72
CA PHE A 95 -37.88 -20.99 -20.56
C PHE A 95 -37.06 -22.20 -20.08
N GLU A 96 -37.68 -23.39 -20.01
CA GLU A 96 -36.97 -24.62 -19.61
C GLU A 96 -35.88 -25.01 -20.61
N ALA A 97 -36.13 -24.86 -21.92
CA ALA A 97 -35.14 -25.16 -22.94
C ALA A 97 -33.92 -24.23 -22.89
N VAL A 98 -34.13 -22.94 -22.63
CA VAL A 98 -33.04 -21.95 -22.51
C VAL A 98 -32.25 -22.16 -21.23
N ALA A 99 -32.92 -22.43 -20.09
CA ALA A 99 -32.26 -22.72 -18.83
C ALA A 99 -31.43 -24.01 -18.89
N ALA A 100 -31.96 -25.06 -19.52
CA ALA A 100 -31.26 -26.32 -19.73
C ALA A 100 -30.02 -26.15 -20.64
N ALA A 101 -30.13 -25.35 -21.71
CA ALA A 101 -28.99 -25.06 -22.59
C ALA A 101 -27.87 -24.28 -21.86
N TYR A 102 -28.23 -23.36 -20.96
CA TYR A 102 -27.26 -22.63 -20.15
C TYR A 102 -26.56 -23.51 -19.12
N LEU A 103 -27.33 -24.32 -18.38
CA LEU A 103 -26.78 -25.25 -17.39
C LEU A 103 -25.84 -26.26 -18.04
N LYS A 104 -26.18 -26.76 -19.24
CA LYS A 104 -25.34 -27.67 -20.01
C LYS A 104 -23.98 -27.07 -20.38
N VAL A 105 -23.93 -25.81 -20.82
CA VAL A 105 -22.66 -25.14 -21.15
C VAL A 105 -21.78 -24.95 -19.91
N PHE A 106 -22.37 -24.70 -18.74
CA PHE A 106 -21.63 -24.59 -17.50
C PHE A 106 -21.11 -25.94 -17.00
N ASP A 107 -21.89 -27.00 -17.10
CA ASP A 107 -21.44 -28.37 -16.79
C ASP A 107 -20.31 -28.82 -17.72
N ASP A 108 -20.41 -28.55 -19.02
CA ASP A 108 -19.36 -28.88 -19.99
C ASP A 108 -18.03 -28.15 -19.66
N VAL A 109 -18.11 -26.89 -19.25
CA VAL A 109 -16.93 -26.08 -18.84
C VAL A 109 -16.31 -26.62 -17.56
N ILE A 110 -17.13 -26.94 -16.55
CA ILE A 110 -16.65 -27.49 -15.28
C ILE A 110 -15.98 -28.85 -15.53
N THR A 111 -16.63 -29.71 -16.30
CA THR A 111 -16.10 -31.04 -16.67
C THR A 111 -14.78 -30.92 -17.42
N THR A 112 -14.66 -29.98 -18.38
CA THR A 112 -13.41 -29.78 -19.15
C THR A 112 -12.26 -29.29 -18.25
N VAL A 113 -12.55 -28.41 -17.30
CA VAL A 113 -11.58 -27.88 -16.33
C VAL A 113 -11.13 -28.97 -15.35
N GLU A 114 -12.05 -29.86 -14.95
CA GLU A 114 -11.77 -30.99 -14.07
C GLU A 114 -10.95 -32.09 -14.77
N GLU A 115 -11.22 -32.37 -16.05
CA GLU A 115 -10.52 -33.42 -16.82
C GLU A 115 -9.14 -33.00 -17.34
N LYS A 116 -8.94 -31.72 -17.70
CA LYS A 116 -7.67 -31.20 -18.25
C LYS A 116 -7.28 -29.84 -17.63
N PRO A 117 -6.89 -29.81 -16.34
CA PRO A 117 -6.65 -28.57 -15.60
C PRO A 117 -5.47 -27.71 -16.10
N ALA A 118 -4.61 -28.25 -16.96
CA ALA A 118 -3.46 -27.54 -17.54
C ALA A 118 -3.80 -26.80 -18.86
N ASP A 119 -4.95 -27.08 -19.49
CA ASP A 119 -5.36 -26.45 -20.75
C ASP A 119 -6.84 -26.05 -20.69
N VAL A 120 -7.11 -24.96 -19.98
CA VAL A 120 -8.45 -24.35 -19.83
C VAL A 120 -8.80 -23.37 -20.96
N SER A 121 -7.96 -23.28 -22.00
CA SER A 121 -8.11 -22.31 -23.09
C SER A 121 -9.44 -22.44 -23.82
N ASP A 122 -9.86 -23.68 -24.10
CA ASP A 122 -11.11 -23.95 -24.84
C ASP A 122 -12.36 -23.68 -23.97
N ALA A 123 -12.29 -24.00 -22.68
CA ALA A 123 -13.33 -23.67 -21.69
C ALA A 123 -13.48 -22.16 -21.50
N CYS A 124 -12.37 -21.43 -21.39
CA CYS A 124 -12.36 -19.96 -21.34
C CYS A 124 -12.86 -19.33 -22.64
N THR A 125 -12.59 -19.94 -23.80
CA THR A 125 -13.07 -19.46 -25.10
C THR A 125 -14.58 -19.63 -25.24
N ARG A 126 -15.16 -20.73 -24.75
CA ARG A 126 -16.61 -20.96 -24.72
C ARG A 126 -17.33 -20.07 -23.69
N LEU A 127 -16.75 -19.85 -22.51
CA LEU A 127 -17.24 -18.85 -21.55
C LEU A 127 -17.23 -17.43 -22.14
N ASN A 128 -16.17 -17.08 -22.86
CA ASN A 128 -16.05 -15.79 -23.53
C ASN A 128 -17.04 -15.65 -24.70
N SER A 129 -17.37 -16.72 -25.41
CA SER A 129 -18.38 -16.68 -26.49
C SER A 129 -19.80 -16.48 -25.93
N VAL A 130 -20.13 -17.07 -24.78
CA VAL A 130 -21.37 -16.77 -24.02
C VAL A 130 -21.37 -15.31 -23.53
N GLY A 131 -20.25 -14.82 -23.00
CA GLY A 131 -20.08 -13.41 -22.63
C GLY A 131 -20.14 -12.43 -23.81
N LYS A 132 -19.80 -12.86 -25.03
CA LYS A 132 -19.99 -12.09 -26.28
C LYS A 132 -21.44 -12.15 -26.76
N MET A 133 -22.12 -13.28 -26.60
CA MET A 133 -23.54 -13.44 -26.91
C MET A 133 -24.43 -12.55 -26.02
N HIS A 134 -24.05 -12.36 -24.76
CA HIS A 134 -24.67 -11.38 -23.85
C HIS A 134 -24.38 -9.93 -24.27
N ARG A 135 -23.18 -9.63 -24.75
CA ARG A 135 -22.81 -8.28 -25.24
C ARG A 135 -23.50 -7.91 -26.56
N SER A 136 -23.75 -8.87 -27.45
CA SER A 136 -24.41 -8.60 -28.73
C SER A 136 -25.93 -8.50 -28.64
N LYS A 137 -26.56 -9.12 -27.63
CA LYS A 137 -28.02 -9.10 -27.44
C LYS A 137 -28.54 -8.00 -26.51
N VAL A 138 -27.67 -7.28 -25.80
CA VAL A 138 -28.08 -6.20 -24.90
C VAL A 138 -27.47 -4.87 -25.34
N SER A 139 -27.90 -4.38 -26.50
CA SER A 139 -27.72 -2.98 -26.85
C SER A 139 -28.56 -2.13 -25.90
N GLY A 140 -27.92 -1.39 -24.99
CA GLY A 140 -28.58 -0.38 -24.15
C GLY A 140 -28.47 -0.56 -22.63
N MET A 141 -27.61 -1.43 -22.09
CA MET A 141 -27.28 -1.37 -20.66
C MET A 141 -26.24 -0.27 -20.40
N ASP A 142 -26.64 0.83 -19.75
CA ASP A 142 -25.73 1.88 -19.31
C ASP A 142 -25.00 1.51 -17.98
N GLY A 143 -23.86 2.16 -17.72
CA GLY A 143 -22.97 1.89 -16.58
C GLY A 143 -23.61 1.97 -15.18
N ALA A 144 -24.71 2.71 -15.00
CA ALA A 144 -25.46 2.80 -13.76
C ALA A 144 -26.02 1.44 -13.29
N GLN A 145 -26.26 0.51 -14.22
CA GLN A 145 -26.75 -0.83 -13.88
C GLN A 145 -25.63 -1.77 -13.41
N PHE A 146 -24.36 -1.44 -13.68
CA PHE A 146 -23.20 -2.12 -13.10
C PHE A 146 -22.95 -1.65 -11.66
N GLN A 147 -23.19 -0.37 -11.38
CA GLN A 147 -23.12 0.26 -10.06
C GLN A 147 -24.06 -0.40 -9.05
N ALA A 148 -25.24 -0.84 -9.50
CA ALA A 148 -26.18 -1.64 -8.70
C ALA A 148 -25.66 -3.05 -8.30
N MET A 149 -24.55 -3.52 -8.89
CA MET A 149 -23.90 -4.78 -8.51
C MET A 149 -22.73 -4.60 -7.51
N GLU A 150 -22.28 -3.37 -7.24
CA GLU A 150 -21.17 -3.07 -6.32
C GLU A 150 -21.62 -2.78 -4.89
N GLU A 151 -22.82 -2.19 -4.71
CA GLU A 151 -23.40 -1.98 -3.38
C GLU A 151 -23.41 -3.24 -2.48
N PRO A 152 -23.70 -4.46 -2.99
CA PRO A 152 -23.61 -5.68 -2.18
C PRO A 152 -22.23 -5.94 -1.58
N PHE A 153 -21.13 -5.57 -2.25
CA PHE A 153 -19.78 -5.82 -1.73
C PHE A 153 -19.40 -4.83 -0.61
N LEU A 154 -19.77 -3.55 -0.76
CA LEU A 154 -19.60 -2.56 0.31
C LEU A 154 -20.45 -2.94 1.53
N HIS A 155 -21.70 -3.36 1.32
CA HIS A 155 -22.54 -3.88 2.39
C HIS A 155 -21.95 -5.14 3.04
N MET A 156 -21.33 -6.05 2.27
CA MET A 156 -20.62 -7.20 2.81
C MET A 156 -19.42 -6.78 3.67
N ALA A 157 -18.62 -5.81 3.22
CA ALA A 157 -17.48 -5.31 3.99
C ALA A 157 -17.94 -4.65 5.30
N LEU A 158 -19.01 -3.86 5.27
CA LEU A 158 -19.60 -3.22 6.45
C LEU A 158 -20.21 -4.25 7.41
N ASP A 159 -20.92 -5.26 6.91
CA ASP A 159 -21.46 -6.36 7.71
C ASP A 159 -20.35 -7.17 8.37
N GLN A 160 -19.26 -7.46 7.64
CA GLN A 160 -18.07 -8.09 8.22
C GLN A 160 -17.41 -7.19 9.28
N ALA A 161 -17.23 -5.90 9.01
CA ALA A 161 -16.69 -4.95 9.98
C ALA A 161 -17.56 -4.89 11.25
N GLN A 162 -18.89 -4.90 11.10
CA GLN A 162 -19.82 -4.92 12.22
C GLN A 162 -19.69 -6.21 13.05
N ARG A 163 -19.52 -7.37 12.39
CA ARG A 163 -19.28 -8.66 13.06
C ARG A 163 -17.96 -8.65 13.80
N ILE A 164 -16.86 -8.24 13.17
CA ILE A 164 -15.55 -8.16 13.81
C ILE A 164 -15.61 -7.24 15.04
N GLY A 165 -16.19 -6.06 14.90
CA GLY A 165 -16.34 -5.13 16.04
C GLY A 165 -17.25 -5.69 17.14
N SER A 166 -18.36 -6.33 16.80
CA SER A 166 -19.22 -7.03 17.77
C SER A 166 -18.47 -8.14 18.51
N GLY A 167 -17.62 -8.87 17.80
CA GLY A 167 -16.74 -9.89 18.37
C GLY A 167 -15.75 -9.30 19.37
N LEU A 168 -15.12 -8.17 19.03
CA LEU A 168 -14.24 -7.45 19.97
C LEU A 168 -14.98 -6.98 21.22
N LEU A 169 -16.19 -6.45 21.06
CA LEU A 169 -17.02 -6.05 22.21
C LEU A 169 -17.36 -7.24 23.11
N HIS A 170 -17.69 -8.40 22.52
CA HIS A 170 -17.93 -9.63 23.27
C HIS A 170 -16.68 -10.13 24.00
N LEU A 171 -15.50 -9.95 23.40
CA LEU A 171 -14.20 -10.27 24.02
C LEU A 171 -13.77 -9.25 25.09
N GLY A 172 -14.59 -8.25 25.40
CA GLY A 172 -14.37 -7.30 26.50
C GLY A 172 -13.66 -6.01 26.12
N VAL A 173 -13.45 -5.73 24.83
CA VAL A 173 -13.03 -4.39 24.37
C VAL A 173 -14.26 -3.48 24.47
N SER A 174 -14.17 -2.32 25.11
CA SER A 174 -15.31 -1.39 25.14
C SER A 174 -15.28 -0.47 23.93
N ALA A 175 -16.46 -0.14 23.38
CA ALA A 175 -16.60 0.90 22.38
C ALA A 175 -16.17 2.27 22.94
N GLY A 176 -15.76 3.18 22.06
CA GLY A 176 -15.24 4.50 22.43
C GLY A 176 -13.72 4.57 22.52
N GLU A 177 -13.22 5.79 22.68
CA GLU A 177 -11.81 6.15 22.50
C GLU A 177 -10.88 5.70 23.64
N THR A 178 -11.46 5.16 24.71
CA THR A 178 -10.70 4.68 25.87
C THR A 178 -9.88 3.43 25.55
N ASN A 179 -10.34 2.64 24.57
CA ASN A 179 -9.66 1.44 24.11
C ASN A 179 -8.88 1.68 22.82
N ARG A 180 -7.78 0.95 22.72
CA ARG A 180 -6.86 0.95 21.58
C ARG A 180 -6.66 -0.49 21.13
N VAL A 181 -6.71 -0.73 19.83
CA VAL A 181 -6.44 -2.05 19.25
C VAL A 181 -5.33 -1.91 18.22
N GLY A 182 -4.33 -2.77 18.34
CA GLY A 182 -3.21 -2.78 17.40
C GLY A 182 -3.49 -3.64 16.16
N ILE A 183 -2.95 -3.24 15.01
CA ILE A 183 -2.93 -4.08 13.80
C ILE A 183 -1.50 -4.17 13.27
N ALA A 184 -0.90 -5.36 13.33
CA ALA A 184 0.48 -5.64 12.94
C ALA A 184 0.54 -6.54 11.71
N GLY A 185 0.81 -5.98 10.54
CA GLY A 185 0.96 -6.80 9.35
C GLY A 185 1.02 -6.04 8.04
N LEU A 186 1.20 -6.81 6.97
CA LEU A 186 1.04 -6.31 5.60
C LEU A 186 -0.42 -5.93 5.33
N ASN A 187 -0.61 -5.05 4.34
CA ASN A 187 -1.94 -4.67 3.88
C ASN A 187 -2.70 -5.92 3.42
N SER A 188 -3.98 -5.99 3.75
CA SER A 188 -4.90 -7.05 3.32
C SER A 188 -6.34 -6.54 3.43
N SER A 189 -7.27 -7.23 2.77
CA SER A 189 -8.70 -6.94 2.95
C SER A 189 -9.13 -7.07 4.41
N ARG A 190 -8.60 -8.06 5.14
CA ARG A 190 -8.86 -8.27 6.57
C ARG A 190 -8.29 -7.14 7.44
N TYR A 191 -7.13 -6.58 7.07
CA TYR A 191 -6.58 -5.39 7.70
C TYR A 191 -7.58 -4.23 7.58
N MET A 192 -8.02 -3.92 6.35
CA MET A 192 -8.96 -2.83 6.07
C MET A 192 -10.30 -3.05 6.79
N ILE A 193 -10.87 -4.24 6.71
CA ILE A 193 -12.12 -4.59 7.42
C ILE A 193 -11.96 -4.41 8.93
N THR A 194 -10.83 -4.81 9.50
CA THR A 194 -10.54 -4.60 10.93
C THR A 194 -10.45 -3.11 11.26
N GLN A 195 -9.73 -2.33 10.48
CA GLN A 195 -9.66 -0.87 10.62
C GLN A 195 -11.07 -0.25 10.63
N TYR A 196 -11.91 -0.57 9.64
CA TYR A 196 -13.30 -0.09 9.59
C TYR A 196 -14.18 -0.63 10.71
N ALA A 197 -13.90 -1.83 11.23
CA ALA A 197 -14.55 -2.35 12.44
C ALA A 197 -14.22 -1.46 13.64
N LEU A 198 -12.95 -1.16 13.89
CA LEU A 198 -12.53 -0.32 15.01
C LEU A 198 -13.17 1.07 14.94
N ILE A 199 -13.10 1.71 13.77
CA ILE A 199 -13.68 3.03 13.50
C ILE A 199 -15.20 3.05 13.75
N SER A 200 -15.92 2.01 13.32
CA SER A 200 -17.38 1.92 13.49
C SER A 200 -17.83 1.84 14.95
N TYR A 201 -16.94 1.48 15.87
CA TYR A 201 -17.19 1.44 17.31
C TYR A 201 -16.37 2.49 18.08
N SER A 202 -15.80 3.48 17.38
CA SER A 202 -14.97 4.55 17.97
C SER A 202 -13.75 4.03 18.74
N ILE A 203 -13.25 2.84 18.41
CA ILE A 203 -12.06 2.25 19.02
C ILE A 203 -10.82 2.78 18.30
N VAL A 204 -9.82 3.23 19.04
CA VAL A 204 -8.63 3.85 18.48
C VAL A 204 -7.75 2.81 17.79
N LEU A 205 -7.43 3.03 16.51
CA LEU A 205 -6.50 2.19 15.75
C LEU A 205 -5.04 2.52 16.11
N VAL A 206 -4.24 1.49 16.42
CA VAL A 206 -2.78 1.63 16.55
C VAL A 206 -2.10 0.75 15.50
N PRO A 207 -1.84 1.26 14.28
CA PRO A 207 -1.26 0.44 13.25
C PRO A 207 0.25 0.27 13.51
N LEU A 208 0.72 -0.96 13.38
CA LEU A 208 2.10 -1.35 13.65
C LEU A 208 2.76 -1.75 12.35
N TYR A 209 3.90 -1.11 12.05
CA TYR A 209 4.66 -1.42 10.85
C TYR A 209 5.13 -2.88 10.88
N TYR A 210 4.93 -3.56 9.76
CA TYR A 210 5.24 -4.99 9.65
C TYR A 210 6.74 -5.31 9.82
N ASN A 211 7.62 -4.32 9.60
CA ASN A 211 9.07 -4.43 9.61
C ASN A 211 9.75 -3.84 10.86
N TYR A 212 8.98 -3.41 11.86
CA TYR A 212 9.56 -2.97 13.13
C TYR A 212 10.23 -4.14 13.85
N LYS A 213 11.30 -3.83 14.59
CA LYS A 213 11.96 -4.81 15.44
C LYS A 213 11.01 -5.23 16.57
N SER A 214 11.20 -6.43 17.08
CA SER A 214 10.37 -6.97 18.16
C SER A 214 10.32 -6.03 19.37
N ASP A 215 11.46 -5.46 19.75
CA ASP A 215 11.56 -4.56 20.91
C ASP A 215 10.80 -3.25 20.70
N ASP A 216 10.90 -2.64 19.52
CA ASP A 216 10.15 -1.43 19.16
C ASP A 216 8.63 -1.71 19.23
N LEU A 217 8.19 -2.87 18.73
CA LEU A 217 6.79 -3.29 18.82
C LEU A 217 6.35 -3.47 20.28
N CYS A 218 7.20 -4.06 21.14
CA CYS A 218 6.92 -4.23 22.56
C CYS A 218 6.78 -2.88 23.28
N GLU A 219 7.67 -1.92 23.00
CA GLU A 219 7.60 -0.56 23.57
C GLU A 219 6.30 0.14 23.16
N ILE A 220 5.88 0.03 21.89
CA ILE A 220 4.62 0.59 21.41
C ILE A 220 3.41 -0.11 22.08
N ILE A 221 3.42 -1.44 22.16
CA ILE A 221 2.35 -2.23 22.79
C ILE A 221 2.12 -1.78 24.23
N ASN A 222 3.20 -1.69 25.00
CA ASN A 222 3.13 -1.32 26.42
C ASN A 222 2.76 0.16 26.60
N SER A 223 3.36 1.07 25.83
CA SER A 223 3.08 2.51 25.93
C SER A 223 1.63 2.84 25.58
N CYS A 224 1.09 2.21 24.52
CA CYS A 224 -0.32 2.30 24.13
C CYS A 224 -1.26 1.45 24.98
N ARG A 225 -0.70 0.62 25.88
CA ARG A 225 -1.42 -0.34 26.73
C ARG A 225 -2.38 -1.20 25.92
N LEU A 226 -1.89 -1.75 24.80
CA LEU A 226 -2.70 -2.57 23.92
C LEU A 226 -3.02 -3.89 24.59
N GLU A 227 -4.32 -4.20 24.72
CA GLU A 227 -4.78 -5.50 25.22
C GLU A 227 -5.08 -6.49 24.09
N VAL A 228 -5.36 -5.98 22.89
CA VAL A 228 -5.71 -6.77 21.71
C VAL A 228 -4.88 -6.32 20.50
N ILE A 229 -4.32 -7.30 19.79
CA ILE A 229 -3.65 -7.10 18.50
C ILE A 229 -4.22 -8.02 17.44
N PHE A 230 -4.42 -7.49 16.24
CA PHE A 230 -4.58 -8.28 15.02
C PHE A 230 -3.22 -8.46 14.34
N CYS A 231 -2.89 -9.66 13.87
CA CYS A 231 -1.65 -9.90 13.13
C CYS A 231 -1.84 -10.70 11.84
N ASP A 232 -0.98 -10.47 10.85
CA ASP A 232 -1.06 -11.08 9.51
C ASP A 232 -0.69 -12.58 9.45
N THR A 233 0.18 -13.07 10.34
CA THR A 233 0.66 -14.47 10.31
C THR A 233 0.68 -15.13 11.68
N VAL A 234 0.62 -16.47 11.68
CA VAL A 234 0.80 -17.29 12.88
C VAL A 234 2.20 -17.10 13.46
N ASP A 235 3.25 -17.06 12.63
CA ASP A 235 4.62 -16.84 13.13
C ASP A 235 4.76 -15.51 13.89
N ARG A 236 4.06 -14.44 13.45
CA ARG A 236 4.05 -13.18 14.18
C ARG A 236 3.29 -13.29 15.49
N ALA A 237 2.17 -14.03 15.50
CA ALA A 237 1.43 -14.32 16.73
C ALA A 237 2.30 -15.06 17.75
N GLU A 238 3.03 -16.11 17.32
CA GLU A 238 3.92 -16.87 18.20
C GLU A 238 5.05 -15.99 18.77
N ARG A 239 5.64 -15.11 17.97
CA ARG A 239 6.63 -14.13 18.48
C ARG A 239 6.03 -13.23 19.56
N PHE A 240 4.79 -12.75 19.41
CA PHE A 240 4.15 -11.98 20.47
C PHE A 240 3.89 -12.82 21.73
N VAL A 241 3.54 -14.10 21.58
CA VAL A 241 3.38 -15.02 22.72
C VAL A 241 4.70 -15.20 23.46
N GLU A 242 5.81 -15.36 22.75
CA GLU A 242 7.16 -15.41 23.34
C GLU A 242 7.47 -14.14 24.15
N ARG A 243 7.18 -12.95 23.59
CA ARG A 243 7.37 -11.65 24.28
C ARG A 243 6.42 -11.42 25.46
N VAL A 244 5.24 -12.05 25.47
CA VAL A 244 4.39 -12.06 26.66
C VAL A 244 5.01 -12.95 27.74
N ASN A 245 5.44 -14.17 27.37
CA ASN A 245 5.99 -15.14 28.32
C ASN A 245 7.32 -14.68 28.96
N ASP A 246 8.14 -13.94 28.21
CA ASP A 246 9.39 -13.36 28.75
C ASP A 246 9.19 -12.03 29.51
N GLY A 247 7.95 -11.54 29.57
CA GLY A 247 7.56 -10.32 30.30
C GLY A 247 7.79 -9.01 29.54
N SER A 248 8.28 -9.05 28.31
CA SER A 248 8.54 -7.85 27.49
C SER A 248 7.26 -7.14 27.04
N THR A 249 6.14 -7.86 26.92
CA THR A 249 4.81 -7.29 26.67
C THR A 249 3.83 -7.72 27.75
N SER A 250 3.56 -6.85 28.74
CA SER A 250 2.73 -7.20 29.90
C SER A 250 1.26 -6.82 29.73
N THR A 251 0.93 -5.95 28.79
CA THR A 251 -0.44 -5.46 28.59
C THR A 251 -1.26 -6.32 27.63
N LEU A 252 -0.60 -7.06 26.74
CA LEU A 252 -1.24 -7.82 25.67
C LEU A 252 -1.92 -9.07 26.21
N LYS A 253 -3.24 -9.17 26.03
CA LYS A 253 -4.06 -10.28 26.54
C LYS A 253 -4.62 -11.16 25.42
N ARG A 254 -4.79 -10.60 24.22
CA ARG A 254 -5.45 -11.29 23.10
C ARG A 254 -4.76 -11.00 21.76
N ILE A 255 -4.61 -12.04 20.96
CA ILE A 255 -4.15 -11.95 19.57
C ILE A 255 -5.23 -12.50 18.64
N VAL A 256 -5.50 -11.80 17.55
CA VAL A 256 -6.37 -12.28 16.48
C VAL A 256 -5.56 -12.43 15.21
N VAL A 257 -5.45 -13.66 14.69
CA VAL A 257 -4.69 -13.94 13.48
C VAL A 257 -5.58 -13.74 12.26
N MET A 258 -5.17 -12.84 11.38
CA MET A 258 -5.91 -12.48 10.16
C MET A 258 -5.71 -13.49 9.02
N LYS A 259 -4.94 -14.57 9.17
CA LYS A 259 -4.88 -15.68 8.19
C LYS A 259 -5.81 -16.82 8.58
N SER A 260 -6.18 -17.64 7.59
CA SER A 260 -7.19 -18.69 7.74
C SER A 260 -6.73 -19.89 8.59
N PRO A 261 -7.66 -20.72 9.09
CA PRO A 261 -7.44 -21.69 10.17
C PRO A 261 -6.44 -22.83 9.90
N SER A 262 -6.09 -23.08 8.63
CA SER A 262 -5.19 -24.19 8.24
C SER A 262 -3.81 -24.12 8.86
N ASP A 263 -3.40 -22.95 9.35
CA ASP A 263 -2.09 -22.71 9.94
C ASP A 263 -2.07 -22.96 11.47
N PHE A 264 -3.22 -23.19 12.11
CA PHE A 264 -3.32 -23.48 13.54
C PHE A 264 -3.23 -24.97 13.83
N ARG A 265 -2.10 -25.41 14.43
CA ARG A 265 -1.93 -26.80 14.87
C ARG A 265 -2.93 -27.23 15.98
N ASN A 266 -3.51 -26.28 16.71
CA ASN A 266 -4.29 -26.53 17.93
C ASN A 266 -5.75 -26.01 17.87
N GLY A 267 -6.29 -25.79 16.67
CA GLY A 267 -7.67 -25.34 16.47
C GLY A 267 -7.87 -23.81 16.49
N PRO A 268 -9.11 -23.33 16.35
CA PRO A 268 -9.44 -21.93 16.03
C PRO A 268 -9.30 -20.95 17.22
N HIS A 269 -9.11 -21.47 18.43
CA HIS A 269 -8.87 -20.70 19.65
C HIS A 269 -7.85 -21.46 20.51
N ARG A 270 -6.77 -20.78 20.89
CA ARG A 270 -5.71 -21.31 21.74
C ARG A 270 -5.58 -20.44 22.99
N LYS A 271 -5.77 -21.05 24.16
CA LYS A 271 -5.57 -20.39 25.45
C LYS A 271 -4.18 -20.73 26.00
N CYS A 272 -3.32 -19.71 26.12
CA CYS A 272 -2.04 -19.78 26.81
C CYS A 272 -2.19 -19.17 28.23
N PRO A 273 -1.23 -19.38 29.15
CA PRO A 273 -1.37 -18.93 30.55
C PRO A 273 -1.64 -17.43 30.72
N GLN A 274 -1.06 -16.58 29.86
CA GLN A 274 -1.13 -15.12 29.95
C GLN A 274 -1.79 -14.45 28.73
N ILE A 275 -2.11 -15.22 27.68
CA ILE A 275 -2.59 -14.68 26.41
C ILE A 275 -3.56 -15.65 25.72
N GLU A 276 -4.61 -15.13 25.11
CA GLU A 276 -5.53 -15.92 24.26
C GLU A 276 -5.33 -15.58 22.79
N ILE A 277 -5.43 -16.59 21.93
CA ILE A 277 -5.20 -16.44 20.49
C ILE A 277 -6.42 -16.97 19.74
N TYR A 278 -6.97 -16.14 18.85
CA TYR A 278 -8.14 -16.46 18.04
C TYR A 278 -7.77 -16.38 16.56
N ASP A 279 -8.39 -17.20 15.73
CA ASP A 279 -8.38 -16.98 14.28
C ASP A 279 -9.49 -16.00 13.84
N TRP A 280 -9.39 -15.58 12.59
CA TRP A 280 -10.37 -14.68 11.96
C TRP A 280 -11.80 -15.22 12.00
N ASP A 281 -11.98 -16.51 11.78
CA ASP A 281 -13.31 -17.13 11.65
C ASP A 281 -13.99 -17.27 13.02
N HIS A 282 -13.21 -17.48 14.08
CA HIS A 282 -13.69 -17.50 15.46
C HIS A 282 -14.25 -16.14 15.84
N ILE A 283 -13.50 -15.05 15.69
CA ILE A 283 -13.99 -13.72 16.06
C ILE A 283 -15.20 -13.30 15.22
N THR A 284 -15.22 -13.68 13.94
CA THR A 284 -16.36 -13.42 13.05
C THR A 284 -17.61 -14.18 13.50
N ARG A 285 -17.49 -15.46 13.91
CA ARG A 285 -18.60 -16.26 14.44
C ARG A 285 -19.12 -15.71 15.75
N VAL A 286 -18.23 -15.38 16.69
CA VAL A 286 -18.60 -14.76 17.98
C VAL A 286 -19.35 -13.46 17.74
N GLY A 287 -18.86 -12.61 16.84
CA GLY A 287 -19.51 -11.36 16.46
C GLY A 287 -20.86 -11.55 15.79
N SER A 288 -20.99 -12.55 14.91
CA SER A 288 -22.26 -12.88 14.24
C SER A 288 -23.33 -13.36 15.23
N ALA A 289 -22.93 -14.13 16.26
CA ALA A 289 -23.82 -14.57 17.33
C ALA A 289 -24.17 -13.45 18.32
N ASN A 290 -23.34 -12.39 18.41
CA ASN A 290 -23.44 -11.34 19.41
C ASN A 290 -23.45 -9.94 18.77
N LEU A 291 -24.22 -9.75 17.69
CA LEU A 291 -24.26 -8.48 16.97
C LEU A 291 -24.60 -7.31 17.89
N LYS A 292 -23.79 -6.26 17.84
CA LYS A 292 -23.99 -5.00 18.54
C LYS A 292 -24.25 -3.87 17.52
N PRO A 293 -25.02 -2.84 17.91
CA PRO A 293 -25.13 -1.63 17.10
C PRO A 293 -23.80 -0.90 17.08
N VAL A 294 -23.45 -0.32 15.92
CA VAL A 294 -22.26 0.53 15.77
C VAL A 294 -22.35 1.74 16.70
N THR A 295 -21.20 2.26 17.12
CA THR A 295 -21.06 3.45 17.98
C THR A 295 -20.19 4.46 17.23
N PRO A 296 -20.77 5.28 16.35
CA PRO A 296 -20.00 6.16 15.46
C PRO A 296 -19.21 7.23 16.23
N PRO A 297 -18.03 7.61 15.73
CA PRO A 297 -17.15 8.59 16.38
C PRO A 297 -17.63 10.03 16.18
N SER A 298 -17.20 10.91 17.08
CA SER A 298 -17.31 12.36 16.86
C SER A 298 -16.16 12.85 15.97
N PRO A 299 -16.27 14.02 15.32
CA PRO A 299 -15.16 14.58 14.55
C PRO A 299 -13.86 14.76 15.36
N SER A 300 -13.97 15.12 16.65
CA SER A 300 -12.83 15.28 17.56
C SER A 300 -12.24 13.96 18.06
N SER A 301 -12.96 12.85 17.88
CA SER A 301 -12.49 11.56 18.34
C SER A 301 -11.21 11.15 17.59
N ILE A 302 -10.29 10.50 18.29
CA ILE A 302 -9.04 9.96 17.78
C ILE A 302 -9.35 8.76 16.89
N TYR A 303 -8.99 8.90 15.62
CA TYR A 303 -9.05 7.85 14.61
C TYR A 303 -7.90 6.85 14.81
N MET A 304 -6.67 7.35 14.91
CA MET A 304 -5.49 6.50 15.03
C MET A 304 -4.35 7.14 15.84
N ILE A 305 -3.47 6.29 16.36
CA ILE A 305 -2.16 6.68 16.90
C ILE A 305 -1.09 6.16 15.95
N CYS A 306 -0.61 7.03 15.07
CA CYS A 306 0.38 6.69 14.05
C CYS A 306 1.80 6.87 14.61
N HIS A 307 2.59 5.80 14.69
CA HIS A 307 3.95 5.90 15.21
C HIS A 307 4.94 6.37 14.15
N THR A 308 5.73 7.39 14.46
CA THR A 308 6.79 7.88 13.57
C THR A 308 8.16 7.51 14.12
N SER A 309 9.07 7.11 13.23
CA SER A 309 10.48 6.94 13.58
C SER A 309 11.16 8.31 13.49
N GLY A 310 11.11 9.07 14.58
CA GLY A 310 11.79 10.35 14.68
C GLY A 310 13.31 10.22 14.73
N THR A 311 14.02 11.35 14.64
CA THR A 311 15.50 11.44 14.73
C THR A 311 16.07 10.90 16.05
N THR A 312 15.26 10.83 17.10
CA THR A 312 15.61 10.37 18.45
C THR A 312 15.62 8.85 18.61
N GLY A 313 15.33 8.07 17.56
CA GLY A 313 15.36 6.60 17.57
C GLY A 313 14.13 5.92 18.18
N LYS A 314 13.51 6.49 19.21
CA LYS A 314 12.27 5.97 19.82
C LYS A 314 11.01 6.33 19.00
N PRO A 315 10.10 5.37 18.74
CA PRO A 315 8.83 5.64 18.06
C PRO A 315 7.93 6.59 18.87
N LYS A 316 7.39 7.62 18.22
CA LYS A 316 6.48 8.60 18.84
C LYS A 316 5.08 8.43 18.25
N GLY A 317 4.06 8.28 19.09
CA GLY A 317 2.68 8.07 18.66
C GLY A 317 1.96 9.39 18.37
N VAL A 318 1.76 9.75 17.11
CA VAL A 318 0.97 10.93 16.70
C VAL A 318 -0.52 10.61 16.75
N GLN A 319 -1.28 11.36 17.54
CA GLN A 319 -2.73 11.21 17.64
C GLN A 319 -3.41 11.98 16.50
N LEU A 320 -4.15 11.28 15.64
CA LEU A 320 -4.90 11.88 14.55
C LEU A 320 -6.39 11.68 14.78
N SER A 321 -7.15 12.77 14.69
CA SER A 321 -8.61 12.75 14.82
C SER A 321 -9.32 12.35 13.51
N HIS A 322 -10.58 11.92 13.61
CA HIS A 322 -11.43 11.69 12.43
C HIS A 322 -11.54 12.95 11.56
N ARG A 323 -11.72 14.12 12.18
CA ARG A 323 -11.73 15.41 11.50
C ARG A 323 -10.44 15.65 10.74
N ALA A 324 -9.30 15.34 11.34
CA ALA A 324 -8.02 15.63 10.71
C ALA A 324 -7.83 14.86 9.40
N LEU A 325 -8.13 13.55 9.42
CA LEU A 325 -8.03 12.70 8.24
C LEU A 325 -9.05 13.08 7.15
N LEU A 326 -10.29 13.37 7.54
CA LEU A 326 -11.33 13.82 6.59
C LEU A 326 -11.01 15.20 5.99
N ALA A 327 -10.46 16.13 6.77
CA ALA A 327 -10.06 17.45 6.29
C ALA A 327 -8.91 17.35 5.28
N SER A 328 -7.92 16.49 5.55
CA SER A 328 -6.83 16.20 4.61
C SER A 328 -7.35 15.61 3.30
N MET A 329 -8.26 14.63 3.38
CA MET A 329 -8.89 14.02 2.20
C MET A 329 -9.73 15.02 1.40
N ALA A 330 -10.54 15.83 2.08
CA ALA A 330 -11.31 16.90 1.46
C ALA A 330 -10.40 17.92 0.76
N GLY A 331 -9.21 18.19 1.31
CA GLY A 331 -8.19 19.02 0.67
C GLY A 331 -7.76 18.47 -0.68
N LEU A 332 -7.43 17.17 -0.76
CA LEU A 332 -7.11 16.51 -2.03
C LEU A 332 -8.28 16.59 -3.02
N TYR A 333 -9.50 16.30 -2.54
CA TYR A 333 -10.70 16.36 -3.38
C TYR A 333 -10.91 17.75 -3.96
N VAL A 334 -10.79 18.81 -3.16
CA VAL A 334 -10.93 20.19 -3.64
C VAL A 334 -9.85 20.51 -4.68
N GLN A 335 -8.59 20.17 -4.42
CA GLN A 335 -7.48 20.53 -5.30
C GLN A 335 -7.44 19.73 -6.62
N TRP A 336 -8.02 18.53 -6.66
CA TRP A 336 -8.02 17.71 -7.87
C TRP A 336 -9.34 17.80 -8.63
N CYS A 337 -10.47 17.79 -7.93
CA CYS A 337 -11.78 17.60 -8.54
C CYS A 337 -12.52 18.92 -8.83
N MET A 338 -12.29 19.97 -8.03
CA MET A 338 -13.05 21.21 -8.19
C MET A 338 -12.48 22.08 -9.32
N PRO A 339 -13.31 22.93 -9.96
CA PRO A 339 -12.83 23.90 -10.94
C PRO A 339 -11.68 24.76 -10.36
N PRO A 340 -10.62 25.04 -11.13
CA PRO A 340 -10.48 24.80 -12.57
C PRO A 340 -9.98 23.39 -12.97
N HIS A 341 -9.73 22.50 -12.01
CA HIS A 341 -9.00 21.24 -12.22
C HIS A 341 -9.87 20.11 -12.80
N SER A 342 -11.11 20.01 -12.35
CA SER A 342 -12.17 19.17 -12.94
C SER A 342 -11.79 17.70 -13.18
N MET A 343 -10.89 17.10 -12.37
CA MET A 343 -10.64 15.66 -12.44
C MET A 343 -11.85 14.90 -11.89
N SER A 344 -12.40 13.97 -12.66
CA SER A 344 -13.47 13.09 -12.19
C SER A 344 -12.88 11.81 -11.62
N PHE A 345 -13.42 11.34 -10.49
CA PHE A 345 -13.14 10.03 -9.93
C PHE A 345 -14.45 9.27 -9.74
N ASP A 346 -14.43 7.98 -10.02
CA ASP A 346 -15.61 7.12 -9.92
C ASP A 346 -15.23 5.67 -9.62
N ASN A 347 -16.20 4.77 -9.71
CA ASN A 347 -16.02 3.34 -9.45
C ASN A 347 -15.16 2.58 -10.48
N SER A 348 -14.79 3.21 -11.59
CA SER A 348 -13.81 2.65 -12.53
C SER A 348 -12.38 2.83 -12.07
N ASP A 349 -12.14 3.69 -11.07
CA ASP A 349 -10.83 3.94 -10.51
C ASP A 349 -10.33 2.81 -9.62
N ILE A 350 -9.05 2.50 -9.76
CA ILE A 350 -8.37 1.46 -9.01
C ILE A 350 -7.05 2.01 -8.49
N HIS A 351 -6.91 2.08 -7.17
CA HIS A 351 -5.65 2.36 -6.47
C HIS A 351 -4.98 1.05 -6.05
N LEU A 352 -3.66 0.95 -6.24
CA LEU A 352 -2.88 -0.18 -5.77
C LEU A 352 -2.28 0.12 -4.39
N SER A 353 -2.83 -0.53 -3.36
CA SER A 353 -2.37 -0.46 -1.98
C SER A 353 -1.18 -1.40 -1.75
N PHE A 354 0.02 -0.82 -1.73
CA PHE A 354 1.27 -1.51 -1.39
C PHE A 354 2.13 -0.75 -0.37
N LEU A 355 1.94 0.57 -0.24
CA LEU A 355 2.54 1.32 0.87
C LEU A 355 1.83 0.89 2.16
N SER A 356 2.55 0.79 3.27
CA SER A 356 1.97 0.25 4.50
C SER A 356 0.81 1.11 5.00
N LEU A 357 -0.31 0.46 5.36
CA LEU A 357 -1.45 1.09 6.03
C LEU A 357 -1.10 1.66 7.42
N ALA A 358 0.06 1.33 7.97
CA ALA A 358 0.59 2.01 9.16
C ALA A 358 1.15 3.41 8.87
N HIS A 359 1.29 3.79 7.60
CA HIS A 359 1.74 5.10 7.18
C HIS A 359 0.57 5.98 6.73
N ILE A 360 0.50 7.21 7.24
CA ILE A 360 -0.61 8.14 6.99
C ILE A 360 -0.86 8.45 5.51
N TYR A 361 0.19 8.39 4.69
CA TYR A 361 0.08 8.61 3.24
C TYR A 361 -0.83 7.56 2.56
N GLU A 362 -0.68 6.28 2.91
CA GLU A 362 -1.54 5.23 2.36
C GLU A 362 -2.97 5.38 2.90
N GLN A 363 -3.13 5.66 4.20
CA GLN A 363 -4.43 5.89 4.84
C GLN A 363 -5.23 7.00 4.13
N LEU A 364 -4.57 8.10 3.77
CA LEU A 364 -5.21 9.21 3.06
C LEU A 364 -5.69 8.81 1.66
N LEU A 365 -4.88 8.07 0.90
CA LEU A 365 -5.26 7.64 -0.45
C LEU A 365 -6.30 6.53 -0.43
N GLU A 366 -6.19 5.55 0.46
CA GLU A 366 -7.23 4.54 0.69
C GLU A 366 -8.58 5.21 0.98
N LEU A 367 -8.60 6.16 1.91
CA LEU A 367 -9.81 6.88 2.28
C LEU A 367 -10.37 7.70 1.10
N PHE A 368 -9.51 8.41 0.37
CA PHE A 368 -9.93 9.17 -0.82
C PHE A 368 -10.60 8.24 -1.84
N MET A 369 -10.00 7.09 -2.11
CA MET A 369 -10.54 6.11 -3.07
C MET A 369 -11.88 5.54 -2.63
N ILE A 370 -12.05 5.24 -1.35
CA ILE A 370 -13.32 4.77 -0.81
C ILE A 370 -14.37 5.88 -0.86
N TYR A 371 -14.00 7.14 -0.56
CA TYR A 371 -14.90 8.29 -0.60
C TYR A 371 -15.46 8.55 -2.00
N VAL A 372 -14.63 8.47 -3.04
CA VAL A 372 -15.05 8.68 -4.45
C VAL A 372 -15.72 7.44 -5.07
N GLY A 373 -15.91 6.36 -4.29
CA GLY A 373 -16.52 5.11 -4.75
C GLY A 373 -15.60 4.24 -5.61
N GLY A 374 -14.30 4.54 -5.64
CA GLY A 374 -13.28 3.76 -6.35
C GLY A 374 -12.95 2.44 -5.64
N ARG A 375 -11.98 1.72 -6.21
CA ARG A 375 -11.57 0.39 -5.75
C ARG A 375 -10.14 0.40 -5.26
N VAL A 376 -9.86 -0.42 -4.25
CA VAL A 376 -8.50 -0.60 -3.71
C VAL A 376 -8.06 -2.03 -4.00
N GLY A 377 -7.04 -2.18 -4.84
CA GLY A 377 -6.33 -3.44 -5.06
C GLY A 377 -5.22 -3.59 -4.03
N VAL A 378 -5.14 -4.73 -3.34
CA VAL A 378 -4.06 -4.99 -2.38
C VAL A 378 -2.98 -5.84 -3.05
N PHE A 379 -1.73 -5.40 -2.96
CA PHE A 379 -0.59 -6.10 -3.55
C PHE A 379 -0.35 -7.50 -2.96
N GLY A 380 0.39 -8.35 -3.67
CA GLY A 380 0.64 -9.74 -3.27
C GLY A 380 1.58 -9.93 -2.07
N GLY A 381 2.05 -8.85 -1.43
CA GLY A 381 2.94 -8.89 -0.27
C GLY A 381 4.45 -8.88 -0.59
N ASP A 382 4.83 -8.98 -1.86
CA ASP A 382 6.23 -8.91 -2.31
C ASP A 382 6.43 -7.75 -3.29
N ILE A 383 7.17 -6.73 -2.85
CA ILE A 383 7.51 -5.53 -3.66
C ILE A 383 8.23 -5.91 -4.95
N LYS A 384 8.96 -7.03 -5.00
CA LYS A 384 9.66 -7.47 -6.21
C LYS A 384 8.70 -7.86 -7.34
N LYS A 385 7.47 -8.24 -7.00
CA LYS A 385 6.40 -8.63 -7.93
C LYS A 385 5.41 -7.49 -8.20
N LEU A 386 5.69 -6.28 -7.75
CA LEU A 386 4.77 -5.15 -7.87
C LEU A 386 4.37 -4.85 -9.33
N PHE A 387 5.25 -5.07 -10.30
CA PHE A 387 4.90 -4.93 -11.72
C PHE A 387 3.95 -6.02 -12.22
N ASP A 388 4.08 -7.24 -11.71
CA ASP A 388 3.14 -8.32 -12.03
C ASP A 388 1.76 -8.01 -11.43
N ASP A 389 1.73 -7.51 -10.19
CA ASP A 389 0.51 -7.05 -9.53
C ASP A 389 -0.14 -5.90 -10.33
N MET A 390 0.63 -4.89 -10.75
CA MET A 390 0.14 -3.78 -11.57
C MET A 390 -0.39 -4.24 -12.93
N ALA A 391 0.24 -5.23 -13.55
CA ALA A 391 -0.22 -5.81 -14.81
C ALA A 391 -1.58 -6.51 -14.66
N VAL A 392 -1.83 -7.14 -13.50
CA VAL A 392 -3.11 -7.79 -13.17
C VAL A 392 -4.19 -6.77 -12.81
N PHE A 393 -3.90 -5.88 -11.85
CA PHE A 393 -4.87 -4.92 -11.33
C PHE A 393 -5.19 -3.79 -12.31
N ARG A 394 -4.26 -3.45 -13.20
CA ARG A 394 -4.35 -2.33 -14.14
C ARG A 394 -4.81 -1.04 -13.45
N PRO A 395 -4.05 -0.58 -12.44
CA PRO A 395 -4.46 0.56 -11.61
C PRO A 395 -4.60 1.83 -12.44
N THR A 396 -5.54 2.68 -12.05
CA THR A 396 -5.69 4.04 -12.60
C THR A 396 -4.85 5.04 -11.81
N ILE A 397 -4.64 4.78 -10.52
CA ILE A 397 -3.91 5.65 -9.59
C ILE A 397 -2.86 4.82 -8.86
N VAL A 398 -1.63 5.33 -8.78
CA VAL A 398 -0.55 4.69 -8.02
C VAL A 398 0.18 5.73 -7.19
N ALA A 399 0.34 5.41 -5.91
CA ALA A 399 1.17 6.18 -4.99
C ALA A 399 2.59 5.61 -4.96
N LEU A 400 3.58 6.38 -5.37
CA LEU A 400 4.99 5.99 -5.28
C LEU A 400 5.72 6.82 -4.23
N VAL A 401 6.90 6.34 -3.86
CA VAL A 401 7.91 7.11 -3.14
C VAL A 401 9.05 7.47 -4.11
N PRO A 402 9.78 8.58 -3.88
CA PRO A 402 10.85 9.05 -4.76
C PRO A 402 11.86 7.96 -5.15
N ARG A 403 12.22 7.09 -4.21
CA ARG A 403 13.14 5.98 -4.46
C ARG A 403 12.62 5.02 -5.54
N LEU A 404 11.36 4.63 -5.47
CA LEU A 404 10.76 3.75 -6.47
C LEU A 404 10.64 4.45 -7.83
N LEU A 405 10.29 5.74 -7.81
CA LEU A 405 10.22 6.55 -9.03
C LEU A 405 11.58 6.66 -9.73
N ASN A 406 12.65 6.94 -8.98
CA ASN A 406 14.04 6.96 -9.47
C ASN A 406 14.46 5.59 -10.00
N GLN A 407 14.18 4.52 -9.26
CA GLN A 407 14.49 3.17 -9.71
C GLN A 407 13.78 2.81 -11.02
N PHE A 408 12.54 3.26 -11.21
CA PHE A 408 11.80 3.04 -12.46
C PHE A 408 12.39 3.87 -13.60
N HIS A 409 12.75 5.13 -13.34
CA HIS A 409 13.44 5.98 -14.31
C HIS A 409 14.75 5.33 -14.80
N GLU A 410 15.61 4.88 -13.88
CA GLU A 410 16.88 4.22 -14.21
C GLU A 410 16.66 2.93 -15.02
N ARG A 411 15.70 2.09 -14.62
CA ARG A 411 15.39 0.85 -15.35
C ARG A 411 14.96 1.14 -16.78
N ILE A 412 14.16 2.19 -17.00
CA ILE A 412 13.75 2.60 -18.35
C ILE A 412 14.95 3.03 -19.18
N LEU A 413 15.81 3.89 -18.65
CA LEU A 413 17.01 4.35 -19.35
C LEU A 413 17.96 3.19 -19.68
N GLN A 414 18.16 2.26 -18.74
CA GLN A 414 18.98 1.06 -18.94
C GLN A 414 18.41 0.14 -20.03
N GLU A 415 17.09 -0.02 -20.08
CA GLU A 415 16.43 -0.83 -21.09
C GLU A 415 16.56 -0.22 -22.48
N ILE A 416 16.35 1.10 -22.61
CA ILE A 416 16.57 1.83 -23.86
C ILE A 416 18.05 1.75 -24.27
N ALA A 417 18.98 1.88 -23.33
CA ALA A 417 20.42 1.74 -23.58
C ALA A 417 20.84 0.31 -23.97
N ARG A 418 19.95 -0.68 -23.95
CA ARG A 418 20.17 -2.03 -24.51
C ARG A 418 19.52 -2.22 -25.88
N GLN A 419 18.62 -1.33 -26.29
CA GLN A 419 17.99 -1.39 -27.61
C GLN A 419 18.98 -1.00 -28.73
N ASN A 420 18.60 -1.29 -29.98
CA ASN A 420 19.38 -0.91 -31.15
C ASN A 420 19.45 0.63 -31.33
N PRO A 421 20.44 1.15 -32.09
CA PRO A 421 20.64 2.60 -32.24
C PRO A 421 19.41 3.35 -32.78
N ILE A 422 18.64 2.72 -33.66
CA ILE A 422 17.43 3.32 -34.25
C ILE A 422 16.36 3.54 -33.18
N LYS A 423 16.09 2.53 -32.34
CA LYS A 423 15.13 2.64 -31.23
C LYS A 423 15.58 3.67 -30.19
N ARG A 424 16.88 3.79 -29.93
CA ARG A 424 17.42 4.84 -29.03
C ARG A 424 17.18 6.23 -29.61
N LEU A 425 17.52 6.44 -30.88
CA LEU A 425 17.28 7.71 -31.56
C LEU A 425 15.80 8.09 -31.55
N LEU A 426 14.91 7.12 -31.85
CA LEU A 426 13.46 7.34 -31.77
C LEU A 426 12.99 7.72 -30.36
N PHE A 427 13.53 7.06 -29.32
CA PHE A 427 13.23 7.40 -27.93
C PHE A 427 13.70 8.81 -27.58
N GLU A 428 14.92 9.20 -27.95
CA GLU A 428 15.47 10.54 -27.71
C GLU A 428 14.64 11.63 -28.40
N ILE A 429 14.22 11.40 -29.65
CA ILE A 429 13.33 12.30 -30.39
C ILE A 429 11.98 12.42 -29.69
N ALA A 430 11.40 11.30 -29.27
CA ALA A 430 10.12 11.27 -28.56
C ALA A 430 10.17 12.02 -27.23
N VAL A 431 11.20 11.77 -26.41
CA VAL A 431 11.44 12.46 -25.14
C VAL A 431 11.59 13.97 -25.37
N LYS A 432 12.45 14.38 -26.31
CA LYS A 432 12.67 15.80 -26.62
C LYS A 432 11.39 16.49 -27.11
N SER A 433 10.60 15.81 -27.95
CA SER A 433 9.31 16.31 -28.42
C SER A 433 8.33 16.51 -27.27
N LYS A 434 8.13 15.49 -26.42
CA LYS A 434 7.17 15.57 -25.31
C LYS A 434 7.61 16.55 -24.23
N LEU A 435 8.91 16.65 -23.91
CA LEU A 435 9.43 17.66 -22.99
C LEU A 435 9.24 19.08 -23.51
N LYS A 436 9.35 19.30 -24.83
CA LYS A 436 9.06 20.60 -25.46
C LYS A 436 7.58 20.97 -25.33
N THR A 437 6.67 20.03 -25.54
CA THR A 437 5.23 20.22 -25.29
C THR A 437 4.97 20.56 -23.81
N LEU A 438 5.55 19.77 -22.89
CA LEU A 438 5.42 20.01 -21.45
C LEU A 438 5.94 21.40 -21.04
N SER A 439 7.06 21.86 -21.60
CA SER A 439 7.62 23.19 -21.33
C SER A 439 6.73 24.36 -21.80
N LYS A 440 5.74 24.11 -22.65
CA LYS A 440 4.73 25.10 -23.04
C LYS A 440 3.53 25.14 -22.09
N GLY A 441 3.53 24.33 -21.03
CA GLY A 441 2.37 24.16 -20.14
C GLY A 441 1.35 23.13 -20.63
N GLU A 442 1.67 22.37 -21.69
CA GLU A 442 0.74 21.41 -22.29
C GLU A 442 1.01 19.99 -21.77
N MET A 443 0.06 19.44 -21.01
CA MET A 443 0.07 18.04 -20.60
C MET A 443 -0.72 17.17 -21.57
N CYS A 444 -0.06 16.70 -22.63
CA CYS A 444 -0.67 15.82 -23.62
C CYS A 444 -0.13 14.39 -23.48
N PHE A 445 -1.04 13.45 -23.19
CA PHE A 445 -0.72 12.05 -22.92
C PHE A 445 -1.25 11.05 -23.97
N ASN A 446 -1.82 11.55 -25.07
CA ASN A 446 -2.31 10.74 -26.18
C ASN A 446 -1.69 11.19 -27.51
N THR A 447 -0.37 11.28 -27.53
CA THR A 447 0.42 11.65 -28.70
C THR A 447 0.78 10.43 -29.55
N VAL A 448 1.28 10.65 -30.76
CA VAL A 448 1.84 9.56 -31.59
C VAL A 448 2.98 8.84 -30.85
N TRP A 449 3.77 9.57 -30.06
CA TRP A 449 4.86 9.00 -29.27
C TRP A 449 4.37 8.07 -28.15
N ASP A 450 3.20 8.35 -27.57
CA ASP A 450 2.59 7.48 -26.55
C ASP A 450 2.28 6.09 -27.10
N LYS A 451 1.85 6.02 -28.36
CA LYS A 451 1.53 4.75 -29.03
C LYS A 451 2.78 4.02 -29.53
N LEU A 452 3.74 4.75 -30.11
CA LEU A 452 4.91 4.17 -30.77
C LEU A 452 6.07 3.85 -29.81
N VAL A 453 6.29 4.68 -28.79
CA VAL A 453 7.48 4.61 -27.92
C VAL A 453 7.10 4.27 -26.49
N PHE A 454 6.09 4.93 -25.92
CA PHE A 454 5.79 4.80 -24.49
C PHE A 454 4.78 3.70 -24.14
N SER A 455 4.12 3.10 -25.12
CA SER A 455 3.09 2.07 -24.91
C SER A 455 3.59 0.84 -24.15
N THR A 456 4.86 0.46 -24.32
CA THR A 456 5.50 -0.62 -23.56
C THR A 456 5.67 -0.26 -22.09
N PHE A 457 5.97 1.00 -21.77
CA PHE A 457 6.05 1.48 -20.39
C PHE A 457 4.67 1.57 -19.76
N HIS A 458 3.68 2.10 -20.49
CA HIS A 458 2.30 2.16 -20.02
C HIS A 458 1.77 0.75 -19.69
N ALA A 459 2.08 -0.24 -20.53
CA ALA A 459 1.69 -1.63 -20.30
C ALA A 459 2.26 -2.23 -19.00
N ARG A 460 3.43 -1.78 -18.52
CA ARG A 460 4.00 -2.23 -17.24
C ARG A 460 3.23 -1.74 -16.01
N PHE A 461 2.54 -0.60 -16.13
CA PHE A 461 1.59 -0.12 -15.13
C PHE A 461 0.17 -0.63 -15.41
N GLY A 462 0.03 -1.66 -16.25
CA GLY A 462 -1.25 -2.24 -16.65
C GLY A 462 -2.07 -1.41 -17.66
N GLY A 463 -1.50 -0.32 -18.18
CA GLY A 463 -2.04 0.42 -19.33
C GLY A 463 -3.23 1.34 -19.05
N ASN A 464 -3.69 1.44 -17.81
CA ASN A 464 -4.83 2.28 -17.40
C ASN A 464 -4.43 3.44 -16.49
N LEU A 465 -3.13 3.60 -16.20
CA LEU A 465 -2.64 4.64 -15.31
C LEU A 465 -3.03 6.02 -15.84
N ARG A 466 -3.68 6.81 -15.00
CA ARG A 466 -4.12 8.18 -15.31
C ARG A 466 -3.63 9.21 -14.31
N LEU A 467 -3.10 8.78 -13.17
CA LEU A 467 -2.55 9.65 -12.13
C LEU A 467 -1.46 8.92 -11.32
N LEU A 468 -0.40 9.63 -11.00
CA LEU A 468 0.63 9.18 -10.07
C LEU A 468 0.82 10.23 -8.97
N THR A 469 0.96 9.78 -7.73
CA THR A 469 1.30 10.65 -6.60
C THR A 469 2.65 10.23 -6.01
N THR A 470 3.44 11.20 -5.56
CA THR A 470 4.72 10.98 -4.89
C THR A 470 4.86 11.89 -3.68
N GLY A 471 5.52 11.40 -2.65
CA GLY A 471 5.69 12.16 -1.42
C GLY A 471 6.60 11.46 -0.42
N GLY A 472 6.89 12.16 0.66
CA GLY A 472 7.76 11.70 1.73
C GLY A 472 9.24 12.04 1.53
N ALA A 473 9.74 12.25 0.32
CA ALA A 473 11.07 12.83 0.11
C ALA A 473 11.08 13.68 -1.17
N PRO A 474 12.08 14.55 -1.37
CA PRO A 474 12.17 15.36 -2.57
C PRO A 474 12.43 14.50 -3.82
N VAL A 475 11.81 14.85 -4.96
CA VAL A 475 12.13 14.32 -6.29
C VAL A 475 12.80 15.40 -7.13
N SER A 476 13.80 15.04 -7.96
CA SER A 476 14.41 16.02 -8.85
C SER A 476 13.44 16.44 -9.97
N LYS A 477 13.56 17.70 -10.39
CA LYS A 477 12.79 18.28 -11.51
C LYS A 477 12.83 17.44 -12.79
N GLU A 478 14.00 16.89 -13.10
CA GLU A 478 14.19 16.05 -14.28
C GLU A 478 13.39 14.75 -14.20
N VAL A 479 13.45 14.05 -13.06
CA VAL A 479 12.70 12.81 -12.85
C VAL A 479 11.21 13.08 -12.91
N MET A 480 10.72 14.14 -12.26
CA MET A 480 9.30 14.53 -12.32
C MET A 480 8.83 14.78 -13.76
N ARG A 481 9.57 15.59 -14.53
CA ARG A 481 9.22 15.89 -15.93
C ARG A 481 9.29 14.65 -16.81
N PHE A 482 10.31 13.81 -16.62
CA PHE A 482 10.45 12.54 -17.34
C PHE A 482 9.28 11.60 -17.03
N SER A 483 8.95 11.41 -15.76
CA SER A 483 7.88 10.50 -15.33
C SER A 483 6.52 10.90 -15.93
N ARG A 484 6.19 12.20 -15.97
CA ARG A 484 4.95 12.68 -16.62
C ARG A 484 4.86 12.27 -18.09
N ILE A 485 5.95 12.44 -18.84
CA ILE A 485 5.94 12.10 -20.27
C ILE A 485 6.06 10.58 -20.51
N ALA A 486 6.79 9.86 -19.66
CA ALA A 486 7.09 8.45 -19.87
C ALA A 486 5.94 7.53 -19.46
N TYR A 487 5.17 7.92 -18.44
CA TYR A 487 4.00 7.18 -17.97
C TYR A 487 2.70 7.68 -18.56
N GLY A 488 2.71 8.83 -19.24
CA GLY A 488 1.52 9.36 -19.91
C GLY A 488 0.46 9.81 -18.91
N CYS A 489 0.84 10.37 -17.77
CA CYS A 489 -0.10 10.88 -16.78
C CYS A 489 0.49 12.04 -15.96
N PRO A 490 -0.35 12.84 -15.28
CA PRO A 490 0.12 13.79 -14.29
C PRO A 490 0.81 13.07 -13.12
N VAL A 491 1.85 13.71 -12.59
CA VAL A 491 2.58 13.26 -11.41
C VAL A 491 2.51 14.38 -10.37
N PHE A 492 1.85 14.11 -9.25
CA PHE A 492 1.67 15.07 -8.16
C PHE A 492 2.65 14.82 -7.05
N GLU A 493 3.37 15.86 -6.65
CA GLU A 493 4.29 15.84 -5.52
C GLU A 493 3.65 16.55 -4.34
N GLY A 494 3.55 15.84 -3.21
CA GLY A 494 2.99 16.36 -1.97
C GLY A 494 4.02 16.39 -0.85
N TYR A 495 3.97 17.43 -0.03
CA TYR A 495 4.78 17.54 1.18
C TYR A 495 3.89 17.60 2.42
N GLY A 496 4.40 16.94 3.46
CA GLY A 496 3.94 17.05 4.81
C GLY A 496 4.44 15.86 5.63
N GLN A 497 3.84 15.68 6.79
CA GLN A 497 4.26 14.74 7.81
C GLN A 497 3.06 14.12 8.52
N THR A 498 3.31 13.16 9.40
CA THR A 498 2.24 12.51 10.16
C THR A 498 1.48 13.52 11.03
N GLU A 499 2.21 14.45 11.64
CA GLU A 499 1.74 15.52 12.50
C GLU A 499 0.75 16.49 11.81
N CYS A 500 0.76 16.53 10.47
CA CYS A 500 -0.16 17.33 9.66
C CYS A 500 -1.06 16.47 8.75
N CYS A 501 -1.23 15.19 9.11
CA CYS A 501 -2.08 14.23 8.42
C CYS A 501 -1.77 14.05 6.91
N ALA A 502 -0.52 13.70 6.62
CA ALA A 502 0.04 13.48 5.29
C ALA A 502 0.37 14.76 4.50
N ALA A 503 -0.49 15.26 3.61
CA ALA A 503 -0.15 16.35 2.69
C ALA A 503 -0.64 17.71 3.21
N GLY A 504 0.30 18.59 3.57
CA GLY A 504 0.07 20.01 3.90
C GLY A 504 0.23 20.94 2.69
N THR A 505 1.03 20.54 1.71
CA THR A 505 1.10 21.18 0.38
C THR A 505 1.07 20.11 -0.72
N ILE A 506 0.60 20.49 -1.90
CA ILE A 506 0.59 19.59 -3.06
C ILE A 506 0.61 20.35 -4.39
N THR A 507 1.32 19.80 -5.38
CA THR A 507 1.28 20.30 -6.76
C THR A 507 -0.11 20.12 -7.37
N LEU A 508 -0.50 21.05 -8.23
CA LEU A 508 -1.80 21.04 -8.89
C LEU A 508 -1.78 20.23 -10.20
N PRO A 509 -2.95 19.81 -10.71
CA PRO A 509 -3.04 19.07 -11.97
C PRO A 509 -2.26 19.67 -13.13
N PHE A 510 -2.33 20.98 -13.34
CA PHE A 510 -1.65 21.69 -14.44
C PHE A 510 -0.16 21.95 -14.22
N ASP A 511 0.40 21.48 -13.11
CA ASP A 511 1.77 21.76 -12.73
C ASP A 511 2.75 20.92 -13.58
N VAL A 512 3.31 21.59 -14.59
CA VAL A 512 4.27 20.98 -15.52
C VAL A 512 5.70 21.01 -14.99
N GLU A 513 5.96 21.83 -13.98
CA GLU A 513 7.27 22.00 -13.38
C GLU A 513 7.48 20.98 -12.25
N GLY A 514 8.71 20.86 -11.79
CA GLY A 514 9.08 19.93 -10.72
C GLY A 514 10.18 20.55 -9.89
N GLY A 515 10.50 19.91 -8.77
CA GLY A 515 11.41 20.47 -7.77
C GLY A 515 10.71 21.43 -6.79
N HIS A 516 9.39 21.36 -6.66
CA HIS A 516 8.62 22.03 -5.61
C HIS A 516 7.41 21.15 -5.25
N VAL A 517 6.81 21.41 -4.11
CA VAL A 517 5.74 20.60 -3.51
C VAL A 517 4.38 21.30 -3.59
N GLY A 518 4.25 22.26 -4.51
CA GLY A 518 3.05 23.01 -4.80
C GLY A 518 2.65 23.98 -3.69
N GLY A 519 1.38 24.38 -3.71
CA GLY A 519 0.83 25.34 -2.74
C GLY A 519 0.15 24.66 -1.54
N PRO A 520 -0.27 25.44 -0.53
CA PRO A 520 -1.04 24.96 0.61
C PRO A 520 -2.24 24.09 0.19
N ALA A 521 -2.45 22.99 0.91
CA ALA A 521 -3.68 22.22 0.83
C ALA A 521 -4.88 23.05 1.30
N ALA A 522 -6.09 22.76 0.81
CA ALA A 522 -7.26 23.60 1.12
C ALA A 522 -7.61 23.69 2.61
N TRP A 523 -7.11 22.76 3.44
CA TRP A 523 -7.28 22.77 4.90
C TRP A 523 -6.20 23.57 5.64
N ALA A 524 -5.10 23.93 4.97
CA ALA A 524 -3.85 24.34 5.59
C ALA A 524 -3.57 25.84 5.39
N GLU A 525 -3.22 26.50 6.49
CA GLU A 525 -2.45 27.74 6.49
C GLU A 525 -0.96 27.39 6.62
N VAL A 526 -0.11 28.08 5.85
CA VAL A 526 1.33 27.84 5.82
C VAL A 526 2.07 29.16 5.98
N LYS A 527 3.07 29.20 6.85
CA LYS A 527 3.99 30.32 6.98
C LYS A 527 5.44 29.82 7.04
N LEU A 528 6.37 30.73 6.78
CA LEU A 528 7.78 30.54 7.09
C LEU A 528 8.11 31.37 8.34
N ILE A 529 9.01 30.85 9.18
CA ILE A 529 9.58 31.58 10.31
C ILE A 529 11.10 31.63 10.20
N ASP A 530 11.71 32.67 10.74
CA ASP A 530 13.16 32.84 10.76
C ASP A 530 13.84 31.67 11.48
N VAL A 531 15.01 31.29 10.98
CA VAL A 531 15.89 30.28 11.58
C VAL A 531 17.28 30.90 11.73
N ASP A 532 17.45 31.66 12.80
CA ASP A 532 18.64 32.47 13.08
C ASP A 532 19.94 31.68 12.99
N GLU A 533 19.95 30.43 13.50
CA GLU A 533 21.16 29.61 13.49
C GLU A 533 21.60 29.16 12.09
N LEU A 534 20.68 29.15 11.12
CA LEU A 534 20.92 28.88 9.70
C LEU A 534 20.99 30.15 8.85
N GLN A 535 20.79 31.33 9.46
CA GLN A 535 20.69 32.62 8.78
C GLN A 535 19.62 32.66 7.67
N TYR A 536 18.54 31.88 7.85
CA TYR A 536 17.37 31.94 6.98
C TYR A 536 16.34 32.90 7.56
N SER A 537 15.80 33.77 6.70
CA SER A 537 14.80 34.76 7.08
C SER A 537 13.58 34.68 6.18
N ALA A 538 12.41 34.63 6.81
CA ALA A 538 11.11 34.62 6.15
C ALA A 538 10.89 35.88 5.31
N GLU A 539 11.56 37.01 5.60
CA GLU A 539 11.55 38.21 4.75
C GLU A 539 12.20 37.95 3.37
N ASN A 540 13.13 37.00 3.29
CA ASN A 540 13.75 36.54 2.05
C ASN A 540 13.06 35.29 1.49
N ASP A 541 11.80 35.04 1.86
CA ASP A 541 11.01 33.89 1.43
C ASP A 541 11.60 32.52 1.83
N ILE A 542 12.54 32.44 2.78
CA ILE A 542 13.19 31.19 3.24
C ILE A 542 13.12 31.06 4.75
N GLY A 543 12.65 29.92 5.28
CA GLY A 543 12.58 29.72 6.72
C GLY A 543 12.07 28.34 7.10
N GLU A 544 11.81 28.13 8.39
CA GLU A 544 11.13 26.92 8.84
C GLU A 544 9.66 26.97 8.44
N VAL A 545 9.19 25.88 7.82
CA VAL A 545 7.79 25.71 7.42
C VAL A 545 6.96 25.45 8.67
N CYS A 546 5.85 26.18 8.83
CA CYS A 546 4.87 25.92 9.87
C CYS A 546 3.48 25.72 9.27
N PHE A 547 2.71 24.79 9.83
CA PHE A 547 1.33 24.52 9.42
C PHE A 547 0.34 24.89 10.52
N ARG A 548 -0.83 25.41 10.13
CA ARG A 548 -2.01 25.53 11.00
C ARG A 548 -3.24 25.08 10.22
N GLY A 549 -4.20 24.42 10.86
CA GLY A 549 -5.46 24.09 10.19
C GLY A 549 -6.16 22.85 10.74
N ALA A 550 -7.20 22.42 10.01
CA ALA A 550 -8.11 21.38 10.47
C ALA A 550 -7.53 19.95 10.47
N ALA A 551 -6.45 19.71 9.71
CA ALA A 551 -5.80 18.40 9.60
C ALA A 551 -4.60 18.18 10.55
N LEU A 552 -4.31 19.14 11.42
CA LEU A 552 -3.24 18.97 12.40
C LEU A 552 -3.56 17.86 13.40
N MET A 553 -2.50 17.23 13.91
CA MET A 553 -2.55 16.27 14.99
C MET A 553 -3.24 16.83 16.24
N SER A 554 -3.80 15.94 17.05
CA SER A 554 -4.28 16.27 18.39
C SER A 554 -3.15 16.36 19.42
N GLY A 555 -1.96 15.82 19.09
CA GLY A 555 -0.78 15.79 19.93
C GLY A 555 -0.04 14.46 19.87
N TYR A 556 1.06 14.34 20.62
CA TYR A 556 1.75 13.09 20.84
C TYR A 556 1.14 12.33 22.03
N PHE A 557 0.86 11.04 21.80
CA PHE A 557 0.26 10.16 22.78
C PHE A 557 1.18 9.98 24.00
N ASN A 558 0.65 10.25 25.19
CA ASN A 558 1.38 10.24 26.47
C ASN A 558 2.62 11.16 26.52
N ASP A 559 2.69 12.20 25.67
CA ASP A 559 3.81 13.13 25.63
C ASP A 559 3.36 14.59 25.39
N PRO A 560 2.69 15.22 26.38
CA PRO A 560 2.25 16.62 26.27
C PRO A 560 3.42 17.60 26.20
N ASP A 561 4.56 17.26 26.80
CA ASP A 561 5.77 18.09 26.78
C ASP A 561 6.36 18.16 25.38
N LEU A 562 6.42 17.04 24.66
CA LEU A 562 6.83 17.07 23.25
C LEU A 562 5.79 17.77 22.38
N THR A 563 4.50 17.61 22.69
CA THR A 563 3.42 18.27 21.95
C THR A 563 3.55 19.79 22.01
N SER A 564 3.73 20.36 23.21
CA SER A 564 3.89 21.81 23.41
C SER A 564 5.20 22.37 22.84
N LYS A 565 6.21 21.53 22.59
CA LYS A 565 7.45 21.93 21.90
C LYS A 565 7.30 22.10 20.39
N VAL A 566 6.34 21.42 19.77
CA VAL A 566 6.16 21.46 18.31
C VAL A 566 4.88 22.16 17.88
N VAL A 567 3.88 22.27 18.76
CA VAL A 567 2.66 23.07 18.51
C VAL A 567 2.65 24.25 19.47
N ASP A 568 2.73 25.47 18.94
CA ASP A 568 2.71 26.68 19.75
C ASP A 568 1.31 27.05 20.25
N GLU A 569 1.24 28.05 21.14
CA GLU A 569 -0.01 28.52 21.75
C GLU A 569 -1.01 29.08 20.71
N GLN A 570 -0.52 29.49 19.53
CA GLN A 570 -1.34 29.99 18.43
C GLN A 570 -1.79 28.87 17.47
N GLY A 571 -1.43 27.62 17.78
CA GLY A 571 -1.81 26.41 17.05
C GLY A 571 -0.97 26.13 15.81
N TRP A 572 0.22 26.73 15.67
CA TRP A 572 1.14 26.40 14.59
C TRP A 572 1.98 25.19 14.95
N LEU A 573 1.97 24.20 14.06
CA LEU A 573 2.91 23.10 14.04
C LEU A 573 4.23 23.56 13.40
N HIS A 574 5.29 23.58 14.19
CA HIS A 574 6.68 23.78 13.79
C HIS A 574 7.22 22.46 13.22
N THR A 575 7.50 22.44 11.92
CA THR A 575 7.77 21.18 11.20
C THR A 575 9.20 20.66 11.39
N GLY A 576 10.13 21.53 11.75
CA GLY A 576 11.56 21.27 11.70
C GLY A 576 12.10 21.08 10.28
N ASP A 577 11.35 21.45 9.25
CA ASP A 577 11.76 21.46 7.84
C ASP A 577 11.90 22.89 7.34
N ILE A 578 12.93 23.14 6.53
CA ILE A 578 13.22 24.42 5.89
C ILE A 578 12.60 24.43 4.49
N GLY A 579 11.89 25.50 4.17
CA GLY A 579 11.31 25.72 2.86
C GLY A 579 11.54 27.13 2.34
N GLU A 580 11.32 27.28 1.04
CA GLU A 580 11.44 28.51 0.28
C GLU A 580 10.15 28.74 -0.51
N TRP A 581 9.57 29.94 -0.45
CA TRP A 581 8.50 30.33 -1.36
C TRP A 581 9.09 30.72 -2.71
N LEU A 582 8.63 30.05 -3.76
CA LEU A 582 8.98 30.41 -5.13
C LEU A 582 8.07 31.54 -5.63
N PRO A 583 8.51 32.34 -6.62
CA PRO A 583 7.72 33.47 -7.14
C PRO A 583 6.32 33.12 -7.67
N ASN A 584 6.06 31.85 -7.97
CA ASN A 584 4.76 31.34 -8.40
C ASN A 584 3.83 30.94 -7.23
N GLY A 585 4.24 31.17 -5.97
CA GLY A 585 3.50 30.80 -4.76
C GLY A 585 3.57 29.32 -4.39
N SER A 586 4.46 28.54 -5.01
CA SER A 586 4.73 27.15 -4.62
C SER A 586 5.84 27.07 -3.58
N LEU A 587 5.76 26.07 -2.72
CA LEU A 587 6.77 25.80 -1.71
C LEU A 587 7.85 24.88 -2.28
N HIS A 588 9.11 25.24 -2.13
CA HIS A 588 10.26 24.36 -2.31
C HIS A 588 10.76 23.90 -0.94
N VAL A 589 11.00 22.59 -0.75
CA VAL A 589 11.53 22.05 0.50
C VAL A 589 13.03 21.84 0.36
N ILE A 590 13.81 22.55 1.18
CA ILE A 590 15.28 22.54 1.14
C ILE A 590 15.83 21.33 1.92
N GLY A 591 15.23 21.05 3.10
CA GLY A 591 15.64 19.93 3.94
C GLY A 591 15.23 20.10 5.40
N ARG A 592 15.69 19.20 6.27
CA ARG A 592 15.41 19.23 7.71
C ARG A 592 16.34 20.20 8.44
N ARG A 593 15.81 21.10 9.28
CA ARG A 593 16.56 22.03 10.15
C ARG A 593 17.73 21.33 10.87
N ASN A 594 17.47 20.13 11.41
CA ASN A 594 18.47 19.34 12.14
C ASN A 594 19.41 18.47 11.28
N ASN A 595 19.16 18.33 9.98
CA ASN A 595 20.01 17.53 9.07
C ASN A 595 20.79 18.39 8.07
N VAL A 596 20.56 19.71 8.02
CA VAL A 596 21.42 20.60 7.26
C VAL A 596 22.79 20.64 7.94
N PHE A 597 23.83 20.25 7.21
CA PHE A 597 25.19 20.29 7.73
C PHE A 597 25.69 21.72 7.73
N LYS A 598 26.10 22.22 8.89
CA LYS A 598 27.02 23.34 8.97
C LYS A 598 28.43 22.80 8.79
N LEU A 599 29.17 23.28 7.79
CA LEU A 599 30.58 22.95 7.61
C LEU A 599 31.47 23.92 8.39
N ALA A 600 32.76 23.60 8.53
CA ALA A 600 33.70 24.40 9.30
C ALA A 600 33.81 25.87 8.82
N GLN A 601 33.49 26.14 7.56
CA GLN A 601 33.48 27.48 6.97
C GLN A 601 32.23 28.30 7.30
N GLY A 602 31.21 27.69 7.91
CA GLY A 602 29.93 28.32 8.22
C GLY A 602 28.84 28.08 7.17
N ASP A 603 29.19 27.51 6.01
CA ASP A 603 28.23 27.18 4.95
C ASP A 603 27.31 26.02 5.34
N PHE A 604 26.09 26.07 4.83
CA PHE A 604 25.04 25.08 5.09
C PHE A 604 24.78 24.22 3.86
N VAL A 605 24.72 22.90 4.07
CA VAL A 605 24.48 21.94 2.99
C VAL A 605 23.37 20.96 3.36
N SER A 606 22.39 20.79 2.47
CA SER A 606 21.37 19.75 2.58
C SER A 606 21.90 18.42 2.02
N PRO A 607 22.18 17.40 2.85
CA PRO A 607 22.69 16.13 2.33
C PRO A 607 21.69 15.39 1.45
N GLU A 608 20.39 15.54 1.70
CA GLU A 608 19.34 14.88 0.92
C GLU A 608 19.33 15.37 -0.54
N GLN A 609 19.57 16.67 -0.75
CA GLN A 609 19.72 17.24 -2.09
C GLN A 609 20.91 16.63 -2.83
N VAL A 610 22.07 16.55 -2.16
CA VAL A 610 23.30 15.97 -2.72
C VAL A 610 23.11 14.49 -3.04
N GLU A 611 22.50 13.73 -2.12
CA GLU A 611 22.18 12.32 -2.31
C GLU A 611 21.24 12.10 -3.50
N ASN A 612 20.15 12.87 -3.61
CA ASN A 612 19.19 12.78 -4.71
C ASN A 612 19.80 13.08 -6.08
N ILE A 613 20.85 13.92 -6.13
CA ILE A 613 21.61 14.18 -7.36
C ILE A 613 22.52 13.00 -7.68
N TYR A 614 23.30 12.50 -6.72
CA TYR A 614 24.22 11.39 -6.97
C TYR A 614 23.51 10.04 -7.22
N LEU A 615 22.29 9.85 -6.69
CA LEU A 615 21.44 8.69 -7.01
C LEU A 615 21.13 8.59 -8.50
N GLN A 616 21.18 9.69 -9.26
CA GLN A 616 20.92 9.66 -10.70
C GLN A 616 22.08 9.03 -11.50
N HIS A 617 23.23 8.76 -10.87
CA HIS A 617 24.34 8.10 -11.54
C HIS A 617 24.05 6.60 -11.72
N PRO A 618 24.15 6.01 -12.94
CA PRO A 618 23.70 4.63 -13.22
C PRO A 618 24.34 3.50 -12.40
N ILE A 619 25.49 3.78 -11.79
CA ILE A 619 26.24 2.83 -10.96
C ILE A 619 25.85 2.95 -9.48
N VAL A 620 25.30 4.10 -9.05
CA VAL A 620 24.90 4.32 -7.66
C VAL A 620 23.53 3.70 -7.43
N LYS A 621 23.44 2.79 -6.46
CA LYS A 621 22.16 2.22 -6.02
C LYS A 621 21.60 2.98 -4.83
N GLN A 622 22.46 3.34 -3.88
CA GLN A 622 22.13 4.08 -2.66
C GLN A 622 23.34 4.93 -2.27
N VAL A 623 23.10 6.06 -1.63
CA VAL A 623 24.14 6.95 -1.15
C VAL A 623 23.74 7.52 0.20
N PHE A 624 24.73 7.64 1.09
CA PHE A 624 24.63 8.32 2.37
C PHE A 624 25.74 9.36 2.43
N VAL A 625 25.37 10.64 2.39
CA VAL A 625 26.27 11.78 2.52
C VAL A 625 26.36 12.18 3.98
N TYR A 626 27.60 12.40 4.43
CA TYR A 626 27.92 12.81 5.78
C TYR A 626 28.75 14.10 5.76
N GLY A 627 28.41 14.99 6.68
CA GLY A 627 29.09 16.25 6.95
C GLY A 627 29.19 16.47 8.45
N SER A 628 30.21 17.22 8.87
CA SER A 628 30.46 17.54 10.27
C SER A 628 30.90 19.00 10.42
N PRO A 629 30.49 19.70 11.49
CA PRO A 629 30.92 21.08 11.77
C PRO A 629 32.43 21.26 11.93
N GLN A 630 33.16 20.18 12.23
CA GLN A 630 34.61 20.20 12.38
C GLN A 630 35.33 19.97 11.04
N ARG A 631 34.59 19.73 9.95
CA ARG A 631 35.14 19.33 8.66
C ARG A 631 34.76 20.33 7.58
N ALA A 632 35.70 20.52 6.65
CA ALA A 632 35.62 21.50 5.59
C ALA A 632 34.81 21.05 4.35
N TYR A 633 34.38 19.79 4.33
CA TYR A 633 33.84 19.14 3.14
C TYR A 633 32.98 17.92 3.50
N LEU A 634 32.21 17.45 2.52
CA LEU A 634 31.37 16.26 2.63
C LEU A 634 32.10 14.97 2.23
N VAL A 635 31.68 13.86 2.82
CA VAL A 635 32.09 12.50 2.44
C VAL A 635 30.86 11.62 2.21
N ALA A 636 31.01 10.51 1.50
CA ALA A 636 29.87 9.62 1.23
C ALA A 636 30.16 8.13 1.39
N ILE A 637 29.15 7.37 1.80
CA ILE A 637 29.08 5.92 1.66
C ILE A 637 28.17 5.61 0.48
N VAL A 638 28.68 4.88 -0.52
CA VAL A 638 27.98 4.66 -1.79
C VAL A 638 27.81 3.17 -2.04
N VAL A 639 26.56 2.72 -2.10
CA VAL A 639 26.21 1.37 -2.54
C VAL A 639 26.18 1.35 -4.06
N VAL A 640 26.91 0.43 -4.68
CA VAL A 640 27.10 0.41 -6.14
C VAL A 640 26.67 -0.88 -6.80
N ASP A 641 26.30 -0.79 -8.08
CA ASP A 641 26.28 -1.95 -8.96
C ASP A 641 27.72 -2.37 -9.28
N VAL A 642 28.19 -3.40 -8.58
CA VAL A 642 29.55 -3.95 -8.71
C VAL A 642 29.85 -4.37 -10.16
N THR A 643 28.84 -4.86 -10.90
CA THR A 643 29.03 -5.33 -12.28
C THR A 643 29.31 -4.15 -13.20
N LEU A 644 28.51 -3.09 -13.09
CA LEU A 644 28.69 -1.87 -13.88
C LEU A 644 29.96 -1.12 -13.48
N LEU A 645 30.25 -1.02 -12.18
CA LEU A 645 31.49 -0.42 -11.67
C LEU A 645 32.72 -1.14 -12.23
N ARG A 646 32.74 -2.47 -12.17
CA ARG A 646 33.84 -3.29 -12.72
C ARG A 646 34.02 -3.03 -14.21
N LYS A 647 32.92 -3.02 -14.97
CA LYS A 647 32.96 -2.81 -16.42
C LYS A 647 33.52 -1.44 -16.81
N GLN A 648 33.22 -0.40 -16.03
CA GLN A 648 33.55 0.98 -16.40
C GLN A 648 34.90 1.46 -15.84
N TYR A 649 35.31 0.99 -14.66
CA TYR A 649 36.47 1.55 -13.96
C TYR A 649 37.58 0.56 -13.65
N ALA A 650 37.35 -0.76 -13.72
CA ALA A 650 38.39 -1.74 -13.42
C ALA A 650 39.49 -1.73 -14.50
N ALA A 651 40.75 -1.75 -14.05
CA ALA A 651 41.89 -1.94 -14.95
C ALA A 651 41.84 -3.34 -15.61
N PRO A 652 42.44 -3.52 -16.81
CA PRO A 652 42.45 -4.80 -17.52
C PRO A 652 42.98 -5.98 -16.68
N SER A 653 43.92 -5.72 -15.76
CA SER A 653 44.48 -6.69 -14.82
C SER A 653 43.46 -7.21 -13.79
N ILE A 654 42.51 -6.37 -13.36
CA ILE A 654 41.45 -6.72 -12.38
C ILE A 654 40.28 -7.44 -13.08
N GLN A 655 40.14 -7.28 -14.41
CA GLN A 655 39.07 -7.93 -15.19
C GLN A 655 39.32 -9.43 -15.47
N GLN A 656 40.56 -9.91 -15.31
CA GLN A 656 40.96 -11.30 -15.61
C GLN A 656 41.12 -12.21 -14.38
N GLU A 657 40.94 -11.69 -13.16
CA GLU A 657 41.09 -12.49 -11.94
C GLU A 657 39.99 -13.56 -11.81
N LYS A 658 40.38 -14.84 -11.91
CA LYS A 658 39.57 -16.03 -11.60
C LYS A 658 39.64 -16.42 -10.12
N THR A 659 39.76 -15.46 -9.21
CA THR A 659 39.68 -15.71 -7.75
C THR A 659 38.21 -15.78 -7.31
N THR A 660 37.96 -16.39 -6.14
CA THR A 660 36.64 -16.52 -5.53
C THR A 660 35.89 -15.17 -5.55
N GLN A 661 34.63 -15.17 -6.01
CA GLN A 661 33.82 -13.95 -6.30
C GLN A 661 33.82 -12.88 -5.18
N SER A 662 33.98 -13.29 -3.92
CA SER A 662 33.99 -12.40 -2.76
C SER A 662 35.27 -11.57 -2.64
N SER A 663 36.46 -12.17 -2.82
CA SER A 663 37.75 -11.46 -2.65
C SER A 663 38.02 -10.44 -3.77
N SER A 664 37.67 -10.79 -5.01
CA SER A 664 37.77 -9.89 -6.18
C SER A 664 36.87 -8.65 -6.04
N THR A 665 35.70 -8.79 -5.40
CA THR A 665 34.77 -7.67 -5.20
C THR A 665 35.30 -6.70 -4.14
N THR A 666 35.79 -7.22 -3.02
CA THR A 666 36.39 -6.38 -1.96
C THR A 666 37.61 -5.60 -2.47
N ASN A 667 38.47 -6.23 -3.27
CA ASN A 667 39.63 -5.56 -3.89
C ASN A 667 39.19 -4.42 -4.82
N LEU A 668 38.16 -4.64 -5.66
CA LEU A 668 37.65 -3.62 -6.57
C LEU A 668 37.08 -2.39 -5.83
N LEU A 669 36.30 -2.62 -4.77
CA LEU A 669 35.63 -1.55 -4.02
C LEU A 669 36.62 -0.73 -3.17
N SER A 670 37.72 -1.34 -2.75
CA SER A 670 38.77 -0.70 -1.96
C SER A 670 39.86 -0.04 -2.81
N ASP A 671 39.95 -0.35 -4.11
CA ASP A 671 40.95 0.21 -5.03
C ASP A 671 40.87 1.74 -5.12
N VAL A 672 42.00 2.39 -4.87
CA VAL A 672 42.10 3.86 -4.81
C VAL A 672 41.89 4.48 -6.19
N GLY A 673 42.36 3.84 -7.25
CA GLY A 673 42.22 4.33 -8.63
C GLY A 673 40.77 4.29 -9.10
N VAL A 674 40.05 3.21 -8.79
CA VAL A 674 38.61 3.06 -9.05
C VAL A 674 37.82 4.11 -8.27
N ARG A 675 38.04 4.22 -6.96
CA ARG A 675 37.35 5.21 -6.11
C ARG A 675 37.59 6.64 -6.58
N ARG A 676 38.84 6.99 -6.96
CA ARG A 676 39.18 8.35 -7.44
C ARG A 676 38.50 8.66 -8.77
N LYS A 677 38.55 7.76 -9.75
CA LYS A 677 37.87 7.96 -11.06
C LYS A 677 36.37 8.10 -10.88
N PHE A 678 35.78 7.22 -10.08
CA PHE A 678 34.35 7.25 -9.81
C PHE A 678 33.91 8.52 -9.05
N LEU A 679 34.70 8.97 -8.08
CA LEU A 679 34.48 10.23 -7.37
C LEU A 679 34.48 11.43 -8.33
N LEU A 680 35.42 11.48 -9.28
CA LEU A 680 35.47 12.56 -10.27
C LEU A 680 34.22 12.56 -11.17
N ASP A 681 33.72 11.39 -11.56
CA ASP A 681 32.49 11.28 -12.34
C ASP A 681 31.26 11.71 -11.54
N LEU A 682 31.16 11.35 -10.26
CA LEU A 682 30.10 11.86 -9.38
C LEU A 682 30.18 13.38 -9.23
N ARG A 683 31.38 13.95 -9.03
CA ARG A 683 31.54 15.41 -8.94
C ARG A 683 31.14 16.13 -10.21
N LYS A 684 31.51 15.56 -11.36
CA LYS A 684 31.09 16.06 -12.68
C LYS A 684 29.57 16.04 -12.82
N LEU A 685 28.91 14.95 -12.43
CA LEU A 685 27.44 14.88 -12.38
C LEU A 685 26.88 15.98 -11.47
N GLY A 686 27.42 16.13 -10.26
CA GLY A 686 27.02 17.15 -9.31
C GLY A 686 27.06 18.56 -9.91
N THR A 687 28.17 18.92 -10.56
CA THR A 687 28.35 20.25 -11.18
C THR A 687 27.36 20.46 -12.33
N CYS A 688 27.17 19.44 -13.17
CA CYS A 688 26.17 19.48 -14.25
C CYS A 688 24.74 19.64 -13.73
N LYS A 689 24.46 19.19 -12.50
CA LYS A 689 23.15 19.27 -11.83
C LYS A 689 23.03 20.46 -10.86
N GLY A 690 24.02 21.35 -10.85
CA GLY A 690 23.97 22.61 -10.09
C GLY A 690 24.53 22.57 -8.68
N LEU A 691 25.18 21.47 -8.24
CA LEU A 691 25.89 21.47 -6.97
C LEU A 691 27.10 22.40 -7.00
N THR A 692 27.12 23.32 -6.05
CA THR A 692 28.23 24.23 -5.76
C THR A 692 29.44 23.45 -5.24
N GLY A 693 30.62 24.07 -5.22
CA GLY A 693 31.86 23.40 -4.79
C GLY A 693 31.80 22.85 -3.36
N ILE A 694 31.01 23.48 -2.48
CA ILE A 694 30.88 23.14 -1.06
C ILE A 694 29.93 21.95 -0.85
N GLU A 695 28.91 21.82 -1.71
CA GLU A 695 27.97 20.70 -1.67
C GLU A 695 28.55 19.39 -2.23
N GLN A 696 29.75 19.44 -2.80
CA GLN A 696 30.37 18.30 -3.47
C GLN A 696 31.13 17.42 -2.48
N ILE A 697 30.98 16.10 -2.63
CA ILE A 697 31.76 15.15 -1.82
C ILE A 697 33.23 15.18 -2.22
N ASN A 698 34.11 15.17 -1.22
CA ASN A 698 35.57 15.12 -1.41
C ASN A 698 36.14 13.71 -1.32
N ASN A 699 35.38 12.78 -0.74
CA ASN A 699 35.80 11.39 -0.63
C ASN A 699 34.57 10.46 -0.55
N LEU A 700 34.75 9.20 -0.92
CA LEU A 700 33.71 8.19 -0.87
C LEU A 700 34.24 6.81 -0.47
N HIS A 701 33.42 6.03 0.23
CA HIS A 701 33.59 4.60 0.46
C HIS A 701 32.58 3.82 -0.39
N LEU A 702 33.03 2.77 -1.06
CA LEU A 702 32.19 1.93 -1.91
C LEU A 702 31.81 0.63 -1.19
N THR A 703 30.54 0.25 -1.27
CA THR A 703 30.05 -1.03 -0.74
C THR A 703 29.08 -1.71 -1.71
N ALA A 704 28.98 -3.04 -1.63
CA ALA A 704 27.95 -3.82 -2.31
C ALA A 704 26.72 -4.08 -1.42
N ASP A 705 26.84 -3.84 -0.12
CA ASP A 705 25.79 -4.14 0.86
C ASP A 705 24.69 -3.08 0.81
N GLU A 706 23.52 -3.47 0.29
CA GLU A 706 22.37 -2.59 0.20
C GLU A 706 21.80 -2.24 1.59
N PHE A 707 21.41 -0.98 1.78
CA PHE A 707 20.65 -0.56 2.95
C PHE A 707 19.22 -1.07 2.81
N THR A 708 18.72 -1.74 3.84
CA THR A 708 17.39 -2.34 3.83
C THR A 708 16.59 -1.93 5.07
N PRO A 709 15.24 -1.97 5.01
CA PRO A 709 14.45 -1.78 6.22
C PRO A 709 14.71 -2.87 7.27
N GLU A 710 14.95 -4.11 6.83
CA GLU A 710 15.21 -5.27 7.71
C GLU A 710 16.51 -5.13 8.50
N SER A 711 17.55 -4.54 7.88
CA SER A 711 18.81 -4.22 8.58
C SER A 711 18.69 -3.02 9.53
N GLY A 712 17.53 -2.35 9.56
CA GLY A 712 17.31 -1.15 10.36
C GLY A 712 18.02 0.09 9.85
N LEU A 713 18.61 0.05 8.65
CA LEU A 713 19.31 1.17 8.02
C LEU A 713 18.38 2.07 7.20
N LEU A 714 17.18 1.58 6.88
CA LEU A 714 16.11 2.35 6.26
C LEU A 714 14.83 2.38 7.10
N THR A 715 13.98 3.37 6.85
CA THR A 715 12.58 3.39 7.32
C THR A 715 11.72 2.42 6.51
N SER A 716 10.48 2.17 6.96
CA SER A 716 9.47 1.44 6.19
C SER A 716 9.10 2.11 4.86
N THR A 717 9.29 3.43 4.75
CA THR A 717 9.16 4.20 3.51
C THR A 717 10.45 4.30 2.71
N LEU A 718 11.44 3.43 3.01
CA LEU A 718 12.71 3.32 2.31
C LEU A 718 13.62 4.54 2.41
N LYS A 719 13.41 5.43 3.40
CA LYS A 719 14.29 6.58 3.67
C LYS A 719 15.50 6.17 4.51
N VAL A 720 16.61 6.86 4.31
CA VAL A 720 17.89 6.67 5.02
C VAL A 720 17.75 7.01 6.51
N LYS A 721 18.09 6.08 7.41
CA LYS A 721 18.21 6.35 8.85
C LYS A 721 19.64 6.82 9.14
N ARG A 722 19.87 8.14 9.06
CA ARG A 722 21.22 8.76 9.11
C ARG A 722 22.03 8.40 10.36
N SER A 723 21.43 8.42 11.55
CA SER A 723 22.13 8.05 12.80
C SER A 723 22.63 6.61 12.77
N ALA A 724 21.75 5.66 12.43
CA ALA A 724 22.11 4.25 12.31
C ALA A 724 23.21 3.98 11.26
N LEU A 725 23.22 4.75 10.16
CA LEU A 725 24.27 4.65 9.14
C LEU A 725 25.58 5.32 9.58
N ALA A 726 25.52 6.45 10.26
CA ALA A 726 26.69 7.08 10.85
C ALA A 726 27.37 6.15 11.87
N ASP A 727 26.58 5.49 12.72
CA ASP A 727 27.08 4.51 13.70
C ASP A 727 27.69 3.28 12.99
N LYS A 728 26.98 2.71 12.00
CA LYS A 728 27.47 1.54 11.25
C LYS A 728 28.78 1.82 10.51
N PHE A 729 28.95 3.02 9.95
CA PHE A 729 30.09 3.39 9.11
C PHE A 729 31.05 4.36 9.79
N ALA A 730 31.02 4.49 11.12
CA ALA A 730 31.81 5.47 11.87
C ALA A 730 33.31 5.40 11.54
N GLU A 731 33.88 4.20 11.54
CA GLU A 731 35.30 3.99 11.21
C GLU A 731 35.61 4.38 9.76
N ASN A 732 34.73 4.05 8.82
CA ASN A 732 34.92 4.42 7.42
C ASN A 732 34.87 5.94 7.24
N ILE A 733 33.94 6.63 7.92
CA ILE A 733 33.80 8.09 7.85
C ILE A 733 35.08 8.77 8.37
N GLU A 734 35.62 8.33 9.51
CA GLU A 734 36.89 8.87 10.02
C GLU A 734 38.07 8.62 9.07
N GLN A 735 38.11 7.46 8.41
CA GLN A 735 39.10 7.17 7.37
C GLN A 735 38.96 8.11 6.15
N LEU A 736 37.72 8.44 5.75
CA LEU A 736 37.48 9.34 4.62
C LEU A 736 37.92 10.78 4.92
N TYR A 737 37.84 11.22 6.18
CA TYR A 737 38.33 12.53 6.59
C TYR A 737 39.84 12.58 6.84
N SER A 738 40.46 11.47 7.26
CA SER A 738 41.91 11.41 7.49
C SER A 738 42.73 11.22 6.22
N ARG A 739 42.16 10.63 5.17
CA ARG A 739 42.81 10.42 3.86
C ARG A 739 42.03 11.17 2.80
N ASN A 740 42.59 12.23 2.23
CA ASN A 740 41.95 12.96 1.15
C ASN A 740 42.22 12.22 -0.18
N LEU A 741 41.16 11.80 -0.88
CA LEU A 741 41.28 11.01 -2.12
C LEU A 741 41.52 11.87 -3.36
N LEU A 742 41.30 13.18 -3.26
CA LEU A 742 41.45 14.16 -4.35
C LEU A 742 42.86 14.76 -4.44
N THR A 743 43.61 14.73 -3.34
CA THR A 743 45.06 14.95 -3.29
C THR A 743 45.76 13.62 -3.53
#